data_AF-A0A329MU87-F1
#
_entry.id   AF-A0A329MU87-F1
#
_cell.length_a   1.000
_cell.length_b   1.000
_cell.length_c   1.000
_cell.angle_alpha   90.00
_cell.angle_beta   90.00
_cell.angle_gamma   90.00
#
_symmetry.space_group_name_H-M   'P 1'
#
loop_
_entity.id
_entity.type
_entity.pdbx_description
1 polymer ?
#
loop_
_entity_poly.entity_id
_entity_poly.type
_entity_poly.pdbx_seq_one_letter_code
_entity_poly.pdbx_strand_id
1 'polypeptide(L)'
;MTIRASWSRSLRMVLLLVAGLAGVFGTYPSGVNQAHALTRDVANYSFDDESMAGVIPGWTETYGTSGFSVVNDEFYSLQASLKLEDNSTVNAAGLESDKIKAIAGEVYKAKVRVKLQSGSVGIYMRFWDASQTRIGNYNQFITSPTGTWTELEVTGVAPANTETVSLLLYSSTGGTATAYFDDVVLEAMVANSGFEEGSGFPGWTQTHGSGGVTVTNEKVNSGAASLRIVDNSLTSAFGVESGKLYVSPGETYTATAMAYFSESVVIYLRYYDANGQYISSTGKTFHSPTLEWTRIGVSGTVPANAAAVKVLLYLPVGSTGTAYFDDVKVEKTFLNLGPQMKGIQLQASEFGVDSSGNKKLYSVQMGSPINAKLSVIDAVYGNTELLHLLPGATGAWAIVQASDGIVYAGSFTNGHLYKLDPGGTQVIDLGQAPASATHIWELVAGPNGKVYGGTYPNGALFEYDPAVGFTLLESPLVPGESYIKGVAYDAQTDQLYLGVGANAHIIKYDLATRTKENILPAAYSDQEFAYRFNISGRKLFVKLTPDYQMLVYDLDTGVLESEIPMAYAGFEVSPPSPLNSDLVYYIADGQFYTYDMSTAAYQATGVEIDLAANDLDFMQVNGQWQLVGNSADQMFTYNLVTGDVVITDLDLPLQDFQSRDVHAGPDGKVYTTGYQYHGVGIYDPATGRIVNQMKGIGQGEGMSHIGTDLYIGTYGKAKIYKYDTTSMQWPPEYLFSLSSYGQDRPYGMLGVESENKLFIGTAPNYGSLEGAFTAYDVSTATYAVHQNIVTNQSVVSLAYKDGEMYGGTSIWGGYGIDPTETEAKLFVYDVASGQKVYETVPVAGQKVISALTLGPDGNIWGMAGGTLFIFNPDTRQVIYASKKFTANYTSITHIDFDLVVGNDGNVYGTGRGKFFMLTGQSKTLTILSNDARYLTKDDAGHMYYASYSDPTKLIQYNSPTP
;
A
#
# COMPACT_ATOMS: atom_id res chain seq x y z
N MET A 1 -3.52 -19.04 61.29
CA MET A 1 -4.57 -18.14 61.81
C MET A 1 -5.77 -18.28 60.87
N THR A 2 -6.86 -18.75 61.44
CA THR A 2 -8.23 -18.95 60.92
C THR A 2 -8.71 -17.73 60.08
N ILE A 3 -9.56 -17.81 59.05
CA ILE A 3 -10.97 -18.23 59.06
C ILE A 3 -11.43 -18.62 57.63
N ARG A 4 -12.21 -19.70 57.57
CA ARG A 4 -12.91 -20.27 56.41
C ARG A 4 -14.28 -19.64 56.19
N ALA A 5 -14.73 -19.72 54.94
CA ALA A 5 -16.10 -19.55 54.46
C ALA A 5 -17.10 -20.61 54.99
N SER A 6 -18.38 -20.23 55.09
CA SER A 6 -19.56 -21.12 55.18
C SER A 6 -20.73 -20.44 54.43
N TRP A 7 -21.17 -20.94 53.27
CA TRP A 7 -22.25 -21.93 53.04
C TRP A 7 -23.71 -21.43 53.25
N SER A 8 -24.48 -21.48 52.15
CA SER A 8 -25.80 -22.14 51.98
C SER A 8 -27.09 -21.33 51.71
N ARG A 9 -27.73 -21.73 50.60
CA ARG A 9 -29.16 -22.09 50.36
C ARG A 9 -30.29 -21.04 50.45
N SER A 10 -30.85 -20.76 49.26
CA SER A 10 -32.24 -20.96 48.80
C SER A 10 -33.43 -20.51 49.66
N LEU A 11 -34.29 -19.60 49.13
CA LEU A 11 -35.76 -19.71 49.21
C LEU A 11 -36.51 -18.85 48.16
N ARG A 12 -37.67 -19.34 47.73
CA ARG A 12 -38.61 -18.85 46.70
C ARG A 12 -39.70 -17.90 47.26
N MET A 13 -40.40 -17.23 46.33
CA MET A 13 -41.80 -16.71 46.37
C MET A 13 -42.07 -15.41 47.16
N VAL A 14 -42.94 -14.45 46.79
CA VAL A 14 -43.77 -14.07 45.61
C VAL A 14 -44.60 -12.81 46.04
N LEU A 15 -45.18 -12.05 45.09
CA LEU A 15 -46.27 -11.02 45.20
C LEU A 15 -45.86 -9.60 45.71
N LEU A 16 -46.36 -8.43 45.23
CA LEU A 16 -47.13 -7.92 44.08
C LEU A 16 -47.33 -6.38 44.31
N LEU A 17 -47.69 -5.61 43.26
CA LEU A 17 -48.06 -4.17 43.17
C LEU A 17 -46.88 -3.17 43.13
N VAL A 18 -46.71 -2.32 42.11
CA VAL A 18 -47.68 -1.38 41.53
C VAL A 18 -47.51 -1.25 40.01
N ALA A 19 -48.62 -1.39 39.28
CA ALA A 19 -48.75 -1.00 37.88
C ALA A 19 -49.26 0.45 37.78
N GLY A 20 -48.74 1.23 36.83
CA GLY A 20 -49.26 2.56 36.52
C GLY A 20 -48.52 3.28 35.39
N LEU A 21 -48.96 3.03 34.16
CA LEU A 21 -48.81 3.85 32.93
C LEU A 21 -47.40 4.15 32.38
N ALA A 22 -46.98 3.36 31.39
CA ALA A 22 -46.18 3.84 30.26
C ALA A 22 -46.64 3.11 28.98
N GLY A 23 -47.05 3.89 27.99
CA GLY A 23 -47.63 3.41 26.73
C GLY A 23 -46.60 2.80 25.79
N VAL A 24 -47.03 1.71 25.14
CA VAL A 24 -46.62 1.19 23.82
C VAL A 24 -45.18 1.47 23.40
N PHE A 25 -44.23 0.71 23.94
CA PHE A 25 -42.99 0.37 23.24
C PHE A 25 -43.08 -1.10 22.82
N GLY A 26 -43.06 -1.37 21.51
CA GLY A 26 -42.81 -2.71 21.01
C GLY A 26 -41.38 -3.10 21.38
N THR A 27 -41.22 -4.01 22.32
CA THR A 27 -39.93 -4.62 22.65
C THR A 27 -39.55 -5.58 21.53
N TYR A 28 -38.54 -5.23 20.74
CA TYR A 28 -37.83 -6.19 19.90
C TYR A 28 -37.06 -7.16 20.83
N PRO A 29 -37.08 -8.49 20.58
CA PRO A 29 -36.23 -9.42 21.32
C PRO A 29 -34.76 -9.08 21.05
N SER A 30 -33.98 -8.93 22.12
CA SER A 30 -32.53 -8.83 22.06
C SER A 30 -31.96 -10.19 21.64
N GLY A 31 -31.82 -10.36 20.33
CA GLY A 31 -31.17 -11.47 19.66
C GLY A 31 -30.87 -11.02 18.23
N VAL A 32 -29.99 -10.02 18.08
CA VAL A 32 -29.49 -9.64 16.75
C VAL A 32 -28.52 -10.74 16.31
N ASN A 33 -29.07 -11.78 15.68
CA ASN A 33 -28.31 -12.63 14.77
C ASN A 33 -27.72 -11.72 13.68
N GLN A 34 -26.50 -12.04 13.25
CA GLN A 34 -25.71 -11.23 12.31
C GLN A 34 -26.48 -11.00 11.00
N ALA A 35 -27.26 -9.91 10.93
CA ALA A 35 -27.78 -9.45 9.66
C ALA A 35 -26.58 -9.15 8.76
N HIS A 36 -26.62 -9.65 7.52
CA HIS A 36 -25.51 -9.53 6.58
C HIS A 36 -25.62 -8.22 5.79
N ALA A 37 -24.51 -7.48 5.76
CA ALA A 37 -24.44 -6.08 5.40
C ALA A 37 -23.74 -5.86 4.06
N LEU A 38 -24.29 -4.93 3.28
CA LEU A 38 -23.64 -4.33 2.13
C LEU A 38 -23.08 -2.96 2.53
N THR A 39 -21.76 -2.85 2.69
CA THR A 39 -21.09 -1.59 3.00
C THR A 39 -21.29 -0.55 1.89
N ARG A 40 -21.58 0.69 2.28
CA ARG A 40 -21.73 1.87 1.44
C ARG A 40 -20.50 2.75 1.59
N ASP A 41 -20.06 3.36 0.50
CA ASP A 41 -18.88 4.21 0.50
C ASP A 41 -19.22 5.53 1.22
N VAL A 42 -18.64 5.72 2.41
CA VAL A 42 -18.61 6.99 3.13
C VAL A 42 -17.24 7.62 2.84
N ALA A 43 -17.23 8.82 2.25
CA ALA A 43 -15.98 9.51 1.93
C ALA A 43 -15.23 9.90 3.21
N ASN A 44 -13.89 9.74 3.20
CA ASN A 44 -13.01 10.06 4.33
C ASN A 44 -13.55 9.54 5.68
N TYR A 45 -13.93 8.25 5.71
CA TYR A 45 -14.64 7.69 6.85
C TYR A 45 -13.79 7.54 8.12
N SER A 46 -12.48 7.40 7.97
CA SER A 46 -11.49 7.32 9.05
C SER A 46 -10.84 8.68 9.35
N PHE A 47 -11.11 9.70 8.53
CA PHE A 47 -10.56 11.04 8.66
C PHE A 47 -9.04 11.17 8.42
N ASP A 48 -8.39 10.18 7.81
CA ASP A 48 -6.95 10.24 7.46
C ASP A 48 -6.62 11.04 6.18
N ASP A 49 -7.63 11.55 5.48
CA ASP A 49 -7.45 12.48 4.37
C ASP A 49 -7.69 13.92 4.86
N GLU A 50 -6.62 14.65 5.17
CA GLU A 50 -6.69 16.09 5.35
C GLU A 50 -6.36 16.81 4.05
N SER A 51 -7.21 17.78 3.67
CA SER A 51 -6.84 18.79 2.70
C SER A 51 -6.41 20.08 3.42
N MET A 52 -5.42 20.77 2.86
CA MET A 52 -4.98 22.09 3.35
C MET A 52 -6.19 23.03 3.55
N ALA A 53 -6.15 23.83 4.62
CA ALA A 53 -7.15 24.85 5.02
C ALA A 53 -8.38 24.37 5.81
N GLY A 54 -8.29 23.26 6.58
CA GLY A 54 -9.34 22.85 7.52
C GLY A 54 -10.61 22.29 6.85
N VAL A 55 -10.52 21.94 5.56
CA VAL A 55 -11.57 21.25 4.83
C VAL A 55 -11.41 19.75 5.04
N ILE A 56 -12.47 19.10 5.52
CA ILE A 56 -12.55 17.65 5.73
C ILE A 56 -13.25 17.06 4.49
N PRO A 57 -12.52 16.43 3.55
CA PRO A 57 -13.10 15.97 2.29
C PRO A 57 -14.30 15.04 2.52
N GLY A 58 -15.41 15.31 1.83
CA GLY A 58 -16.63 14.51 1.96
C GLY A 58 -17.50 14.84 3.19
N TRP A 59 -17.15 15.87 3.95
CA TRP A 59 -17.86 16.30 5.15
C TRP A 59 -18.08 17.81 5.18
N THR A 60 -19.24 18.24 5.66
CA THR A 60 -19.65 19.65 5.74
C THR A 60 -20.13 20.00 7.13
N GLU A 61 -19.63 21.09 7.72
CA GLU A 61 -20.15 21.60 8.99
C GLU A 61 -21.55 22.18 8.77
N THR A 62 -22.56 21.57 9.40
CA THR A 62 -23.98 21.92 9.25
C THR A 62 -24.58 22.59 10.47
N TYR A 63 -23.90 22.50 11.63
CA TYR A 63 -24.26 23.18 12.87
C TYR A 63 -23.00 23.70 13.55
N GLY A 64 -23.09 24.89 14.13
CA GLY A 64 -21.90 25.60 14.66
C GLY A 64 -21.23 26.47 13.59
N THR A 65 -20.14 27.13 13.97
CA THR A 65 -19.30 27.94 13.05
C THR A 65 -17.80 27.60 13.17
N SER A 66 -17.47 26.59 13.98
CA SER A 66 -16.11 26.14 14.31
C SER A 66 -16.19 25.13 15.46
N GLY A 67 -15.59 23.96 15.30
CA GLY A 67 -15.49 22.95 16.36
C GLY A 67 -14.92 21.62 15.90
N PHE A 68 -14.60 21.46 14.62
CA PHE A 68 -14.04 20.23 14.06
C PHE A 68 -12.63 20.46 13.53
N SER A 69 -11.76 19.50 13.82
CA SER A 69 -10.39 19.43 13.32
C SER A 69 -10.00 17.98 13.20
N VAL A 70 -9.24 17.62 12.18
CA VAL A 70 -8.60 16.31 12.16
C VAL A 70 -7.29 16.40 12.97
N VAL A 71 -6.99 15.34 13.70
CA VAL A 71 -5.87 15.28 14.64
C VAL A 71 -5.18 13.92 14.57
N ASN A 72 -3.87 13.89 14.85
CA ASN A 72 -3.02 12.71 14.79
C ASN A 72 -2.43 12.29 16.15
N ASP A 73 -2.83 12.96 17.23
CA ASP A 73 -2.39 12.66 18.61
C ASP A 73 -3.32 11.67 19.33
N GLU A 74 -4.57 11.56 18.88
CA GLU A 74 -5.57 10.64 19.38
C GLU A 74 -6.43 10.13 18.21
N PHE A 75 -6.34 8.85 17.91
CA PHE A 75 -7.06 8.20 16.83
C PHE A 75 -7.35 6.74 17.16
N TYR A 76 -8.30 6.13 16.44
CA TYR A 76 -8.68 4.73 16.64
C TYR A 76 -8.08 3.82 15.59
N SER A 77 -8.10 4.24 14.32
CA SER A 77 -7.51 3.50 13.20
C SER A 77 -6.48 4.35 12.47
N LEU A 78 -5.61 3.70 11.69
CA LEU A 78 -4.63 4.38 10.85
C LEU A 78 -3.75 5.39 11.62
N GLN A 79 -3.99 6.69 11.47
CA GLN A 79 -3.09 7.73 11.95
C GLN A 79 -3.79 9.05 12.34
N ALA A 80 -5.06 9.24 12.03
CA ALA A 80 -5.80 10.44 12.40
C ALA A 80 -7.26 10.14 12.79
N SER A 81 -7.89 11.09 13.49
CA SER A 81 -9.34 11.05 13.75
C SER A 81 -9.92 12.46 13.74
N LEU A 82 -11.25 12.54 13.71
CA LEU A 82 -11.97 13.81 13.80
C LEU A 82 -12.17 14.21 15.27
N LYS A 83 -11.50 15.26 15.71
CA LYS A 83 -11.78 15.91 16.99
C LYS A 83 -12.94 16.89 16.87
N LEU A 84 -13.86 16.80 17.83
CA LEU A 84 -14.94 17.75 18.09
C LEU A 84 -14.66 18.49 19.40
N GLU A 85 -14.64 19.82 19.35
CA GLU A 85 -14.59 20.74 20.48
C GLU A 85 -15.77 21.72 20.43
N ASP A 86 -16.88 21.34 21.06
CA ASP A 86 -18.03 22.22 21.24
C ASP A 86 -17.93 22.99 22.57
N ASN A 87 -17.62 24.29 22.46
CA ASN A 87 -17.55 25.21 23.59
C ASN A 87 -18.86 25.98 23.83
N SER A 88 -19.91 25.70 23.08
CA SER A 88 -21.20 26.38 23.23
C SER A 88 -22.05 25.73 24.32
N THR A 89 -22.70 26.55 25.14
CA THR A 89 -23.72 26.09 26.10
C THR A 89 -25.14 26.23 25.55
N VAL A 90 -25.30 26.62 24.28
CA VAL A 90 -26.61 26.96 23.68
C VAL A 90 -26.79 26.28 22.33
N ASN A 91 -25.78 26.36 21.47
CA ASN A 91 -25.80 25.73 20.16
C ASN A 91 -25.11 24.37 20.23
N ALA A 92 -25.38 23.52 19.25
CA ALA A 92 -24.61 22.31 19.00
C ALA A 92 -23.67 22.51 17.82
N ALA A 93 -22.61 21.72 17.78
CA ALA A 93 -21.72 21.54 16.63
C ALA A 93 -22.08 20.24 15.90
N GLY A 94 -22.01 20.27 14.57
CA GLY A 94 -22.36 19.11 13.76
C GLY A 94 -21.70 19.06 12.40
N LEU A 95 -21.07 17.93 12.10
CA LEU A 95 -20.40 17.64 10.83
C LEU A 95 -21.16 16.53 10.08
N GLU A 96 -21.62 16.83 8.87
CA GLU A 96 -22.45 15.93 8.06
C GLU A 96 -21.68 15.43 6.84
N SER A 97 -21.75 14.12 6.60
CA SER A 97 -21.19 13.49 5.41
C SER A 97 -21.90 13.99 4.15
N ASP A 98 -21.22 13.85 3.01
CA ASP A 98 -21.87 13.88 1.71
C ASP A 98 -23.04 12.89 1.67
N LYS A 99 -24.06 13.24 0.88
CA LYS A 99 -25.27 12.43 0.77
C LYS A 99 -25.03 11.22 -0.12
N ILE A 100 -25.34 10.04 0.40
CA ILE A 100 -25.17 8.73 -0.23
C ILE A 100 -26.52 8.28 -0.78
N LYS A 101 -26.57 7.69 -1.98
CA LYS A 101 -27.83 7.17 -2.55
C LYS A 101 -28.46 6.10 -1.66
N ALA A 102 -29.77 6.17 -1.49
CA ALA A 102 -30.53 5.24 -0.66
C ALA A 102 -31.91 4.94 -1.25
N ILE A 103 -32.49 3.77 -0.91
CA ILE A 103 -33.79 3.33 -1.39
C ILE A 103 -34.78 3.23 -0.23
N ALA A 104 -35.99 3.76 -0.43
CA ALA A 104 -37.09 3.61 0.52
C ALA A 104 -37.39 2.13 0.85
N GLY A 105 -37.56 1.82 2.13
CA GLY A 105 -37.85 0.47 2.64
C GLY A 105 -36.64 -0.43 2.84
N GLU A 106 -35.44 -0.03 2.41
CA GLU A 106 -34.20 -0.73 2.71
C GLU A 106 -33.77 -0.45 4.17
N VAL A 107 -33.18 -1.46 4.82
CA VAL A 107 -32.69 -1.34 6.20
C VAL A 107 -31.25 -0.85 6.15
N TYR A 108 -30.95 0.23 6.86
CA TYR A 108 -29.61 0.78 6.97
C TYR A 108 -29.12 0.69 8.41
N LYS A 109 -27.81 0.50 8.54
CA LYS A 109 -27.08 0.51 9.81
C LYS A 109 -25.89 1.46 9.67
N ALA A 110 -25.75 2.40 10.59
CA ALA A 110 -24.61 3.29 10.66
C ALA A 110 -23.82 3.04 11.95
N LYS A 111 -22.49 3.04 11.86
CA LYS A 111 -21.58 2.86 12.99
C LYS A 111 -20.54 3.99 13.01
N VAL A 112 -20.03 4.32 14.19
CA VAL A 112 -18.88 5.22 14.36
C VAL A 112 -18.14 4.87 15.65
N ARG A 113 -16.81 4.96 15.64
CA ARG A 113 -15.99 4.89 16.86
C ARG A 113 -15.93 6.27 17.50
N VAL A 114 -16.23 6.33 18.79
CA VAL A 114 -16.26 7.56 19.56
C VAL A 114 -15.44 7.42 20.83
N LYS A 115 -14.47 8.31 21.02
CA LYS A 115 -13.83 8.52 22.33
C LYS A 115 -14.38 9.79 22.94
N LEU A 116 -15.33 9.64 23.85
CA LEU A 116 -15.91 10.75 24.58
C LEU A 116 -14.94 11.24 25.67
N GLN A 117 -14.58 12.52 25.69
CA GLN A 117 -13.88 13.11 26.83
C GLN A 117 -14.85 13.79 27.80
N SER A 118 -15.80 14.57 27.26
CA SER A 118 -16.81 15.26 28.07
C SER A 118 -18.07 15.55 27.26
N GLY A 119 -19.18 15.80 27.97
CA GLY A 119 -20.45 16.17 27.35
C GLY A 119 -21.24 14.98 26.82
N SER A 120 -22.01 15.22 25.75
CA SER A 120 -22.85 14.23 25.10
C SER A 120 -22.74 14.40 23.59
N VAL A 121 -22.35 13.34 22.91
CA VAL A 121 -22.19 13.34 21.45
C VAL A 121 -22.88 12.13 20.83
N GLY A 122 -23.15 12.16 19.54
CA GLY A 122 -23.84 11.07 18.88
C GLY A 122 -23.69 11.07 17.37
N ILE A 123 -24.24 10.02 16.77
CA ILE A 123 -24.39 9.87 15.33
C ILE A 123 -25.87 9.91 14.96
N TYR A 124 -26.19 10.65 13.91
CA TYR A 124 -27.48 10.62 13.25
C TYR A 124 -27.34 9.98 11.88
N MET A 125 -28.28 9.09 11.54
CA MET A 125 -28.52 8.63 10.18
C MET A 125 -29.76 9.36 9.64
N ARG A 126 -29.58 10.26 8.67
CA ARG A 126 -30.63 11.16 8.16
C ARG A 126 -31.03 10.78 6.74
N PHE A 127 -32.33 10.71 6.47
CA PHE A 127 -32.89 10.38 5.15
C PHE A 127 -33.50 11.60 4.49
N TRP A 128 -33.30 11.70 3.17
CA TRP A 128 -33.67 12.86 2.36
C TRP A 128 -34.43 12.42 1.12
N ASP A 129 -35.40 13.23 0.71
CA ASP A 129 -36.13 13.04 -0.54
C ASP A 129 -35.40 13.68 -1.74
N ALA A 130 -35.97 13.53 -2.95
CA ALA A 130 -35.43 14.09 -4.18
C ALA A 130 -35.32 15.63 -4.18
N SER A 131 -36.09 16.32 -3.33
CA SER A 131 -36.02 17.78 -3.15
C SER A 131 -34.96 18.21 -2.14
N GLN A 132 -34.16 17.27 -1.62
CA GLN A 132 -33.19 17.49 -0.55
C GLN A 132 -33.85 17.92 0.78
N THR A 133 -35.11 17.55 0.99
CA THR A 133 -35.81 17.75 2.27
C THR A 133 -35.60 16.54 3.15
N ARG A 134 -35.23 16.76 4.42
CA ARG A 134 -35.08 15.66 5.40
C ARG A 134 -36.46 15.10 5.74
N ILE A 135 -36.65 13.81 5.52
CA ILE A 135 -37.92 13.09 5.71
C ILE A 135 -37.89 12.10 6.87
N GLY A 136 -36.72 11.82 7.45
CA GLY A 136 -36.59 11.00 8.65
C GLY A 136 -35.16 10.97 9.19
N ASN A 137 -35.01 10.49 10.42
CA ASN A 137 -33.70 10.18 10.98
C ASN A 137 -33.79 9.10 12.07
N TYR A 138 -32.66 8.48 12.34
CA TYR A 138 -32.39 7.69 13.55
C TYR A 138 -31.13 8.24 14.20
N ASN A 139 -30.97 8.10 15.52
CA ASN A 139 -29.75 8.52 16.19
C ASN A 139 -29.44 7.67 17.42
N GLN A 140 -28.18 7.72 17.84
CA GLN A 140 -27.72 7.22 19.12
C GLN A 140 -26.69 8.20 19.71
N PHE A 141 -26.79 8.45 21.02
CA PHE A 141 -25.88 9.29 21.77
C PHE A 141 -25.10 8.48 22.82
N ILE A 142 -23.93 8.99 23.17
CA ILE A 142 -23.09 8.51 24.27
C ILE A 142 -22.81 9.65 25.26
N THR A 143 -22.89 9.32 26.55
CA THR A 143 -22.49 10.18 27.68
C THR A 143 -21.47 9.52 28.60
N SER A 144 -21.25 8.21 28.45
CA SER A 144 -20.26 7.40 29.17
C SER A 144 -20.06 6.04 28.47
N PRO A 145 -18.93 5.34 28.66
CA PRO A 145 -17.74 5.76 29.41
C PRO A 145 -16.98 6.91 28.73
N THR A 146 -16.21 7.66 29.51
CA THR A 146 -15.27 8.67 28.98
C THR A 146 -13.85 8.11 28.91
N GLY A 147 -13.03 8.65 28.01
CA GLY A 147 -11.61 8.31 27.87
C GLY A 147 -11.32 6.97 27.18
N THR A 148 -12.33 6.28 26.64
CA THR A 148 -12.19 5.01 25.91
C THR A 148 -12.96 5.03 24.61
N TRP A 149 -12.36 4.51 23.54
CA TRP A 149 -13.02 4.31 22.25
C TRP A 149 -14.18 3.32 22.36
N THR A 150 -15.38 3.77 22.01
CA THR A 150 -16.63 2.99 22.07
C THR A 150 -17.30 3.03 20.70
N GLU A 151 -17.88 1.93 20.25
CA GLU A 151 -18.68 1.93 19.01
C GLU A 151 -20.11 2.41 19.31
N LEU A 152 -20.59 3.39 18.55
CA LEU A 152 -22.01 3.72 18.45
C LEU A 152 -22.58 3.10 17.19
N GLU A 153 -23.79 2.55 17.29
CA GLU A 153 -24.51 1.90 16.20
C GLU A 153 -25.99 2.34 16.17
N VAL A 154 -26.44 2.85 15.03
CA VAL A 154 -27.85 3.16 14.79
C VAL A 154 -28.38 2.40 13.59
N THR A 155 -29.51 1.70 13.76
CA THR A 155 -30.19 0.96 12.69
C THR A 155 -31.59 1.53 12.44
N GLY A 156 -32.02 1.60 11.18
CA GLY A 156 -33.31 2.13 10.81
C GLY A 156 -33.76 1.75 9.39
N VAL A 157 -35.07 1.81 9.14
CA VAL A 157 -35.65 1.56 7.82
C VAL A 157 -35.79 2.90 7.09
N ALA A 158 -35.30 2.97 5.85
CA ALA A 158 -35.44 4.17 5.02
C ALA A 158 -36.94 4.51 4.80
N PRO A 159 -37.40 5.73 5.16
CA PRO A 159 -38.80 6.13 4.98
C PRO A 159 -39.25 6.12 3.51
N ALA A 160 -40.56 6.15 3.27
CA ALA A 160 -41.11 6.35 1.94
C ALA A 160 -40.55 7.63 1.30
N ASN A 161 -40.29 7.59 -0.01
CA ASN A 161 -39.70 8.69 -0.81
C ASN A 161 -38.23 9.03 -0.50
N THR A 162 -37.50 8.16 0.22
CA THR A 162 -36.05 8.29 0.39
C THR A 162 -35.33 8.20 -0.96
N GLU A 163 -34.43 9.16 -1.19
CA GLU A 163 -33.51 9.22 -2.34
C GLU A 163 -32.03 9.14 -1.89
N THR A 164 -31.73 9.74 -0.72
CA THR A 164 -30.38 9.73 -0.15
C THR A 164 -30.40 9.62 1.36
N VAL A 165 -29.27 9.18 1.93
CA VAL A 165 -28.97 9.13 3.36
C VAL A 165 -27.65 9.87 3.62
N SER A 166 -27.52 10.51 4.79
CA SER A 166 -26.26 11.09 5.27
C SER A 166 -26.04 10.77 6.73
N LEU A 167 -24.78 10.84 7.17
CA LEU A 167 -24.38 10.64 8.55
C LEU A 167 -23.96 11.97 9.15
N LEU A 168 -24.49 12.29 10.33
CA LEU A 168 -24.14 13.50 11.07
C LEU A 168 -23.51 13.12 12.41
N LEU A 169 -22.29 13.59 12.63
CA LEU A 169 -21.61 13.56 13.91
C LEU A 169 -21.95 14.84 14.66
N TYR A 170 -22.42 14.72 15.90
CA TYR A 170 -23.16 15.80 16.56
C TYR A 170 -22.92 15.89 18.06
N SER A 171 -22.79 17.10 18.61
CA SER A 171 -22.92 17.36 20.06
C SER A 171 -24.37 17.66 20.45
N SER A 172 -24.78 17.30 21.67
CA SER A 172 -26.12 17.67 22.16
C SER A 172 -26.30 19.18 22.33
N THR A 173 -27.50 19.71 22.07
CA THR A 173 -27.80 21.11 22.40
C THR A 173 -27.79 21.35 23.91
N GLY A 174 -27.30 22.53 24.31
CA GLY A 174 -27.36 22.96 25.71
C GLY A 174 -26.22 22.49 26.62
N GLY A 175 -25.07 22.10 26.06
CA GLY A 175 -23.88 21.74 26.82
C GLY A 175 -22.63 21.64 25.96
N THR A 176 -21.47 21.85 26.57
CA THR A 176 -20.17 21.69 25.90
C THR A 176 -19.82 20.21 25.74
N ALA A 177 -19.08 19.86 24.70
CA ALA A 177 -18.60 18.50 24.48
C ALA A 177 -17.21 18.47 23.88
N THR A 178 -16.42 17.48 24.28
CA THR A 178 -15.18 17.14 23.61
C THR A 178 -15.18 15.65 23.32
N ALA A 179 -14.99 15.28 22.06
CA ALA A 179 -14.97 13.90 21.62
C ALA A 179 -14.12 13.73 20.37
N TYR A 180 -13.74 12.49 20.09
CA TYR A 180 -13.06 12.09 18.87
C TYR A 180 -13.94 11.09 18.16
N PHE A 181 -14.05 11.21 16.85
CA PHE A 181 -14.80 10.31 15.98
C PHE A 181 -13.87 9.71 14.94
N ASP A 182 -14.06 8.44 14.67
CA ASP A 182 -13.26 7.67 13.72
C ASP A 182 -14.10 6.52 13.15
N ASP A 183 -13.67 5.92 12.04
CA ASP A 183 -14.25 4.74 11.41
C ASP A 183 -15.78 4.80 11.21
N VAL A 184 -16.25 5.77 10.43
CA VAL A 184 -17.67 5.92 10.11
C VAL A 184 -18.11 4.88 9.07
N VAL A 185 -19.02 3.99 9.41
CA VAL A 185 -19.51 2.95 8.51
C VAL A 185 -20.99 3.13 8.22
N LEU A 186 -21.40 2.97 6.96
CA LEU A 186 -22.80 2.83 6.55
C LEU A 186 -22.99 1.48 5.85
N GLU A 187 -23.97 0.72 6.27
CA GLU A 187 -24.30 -0.61 5.76
C GLU A 187 -25.77 -0.65 5.34
N ALA A 188 -26.07 -1.33 4.23
CA ALA A 188 -27.41 -1.71 3.84
C ALA A 188 -27.63 -3.21 4.05
N MET A 189 -28.70 -3.60 4.72
CA MET A 189 -28.89 -4.97 5.17
C MET A 189 -29.87 -5.73 4.27
N VAL A 190 -29.59 -7.01 4.01
CA VAL A 190 -30.62 -7.92 3.49
C VAL A 190 -31.63 -8.17 4.60
N ALA A 191 -32.84 -7.63 4.45
CA ALA A 191 -33.91 -7.76 5.45
C ALA A 191 -34.20 -9.24 5.76
N ASN A 192 -34.27 -9.58 7.04
CA ASN A 192 -34.56 -10.95 7.52
C ASN A 192 -33.72 -12.03 6.83
N SER A 193 -32.40 -11.80 6.69
CA SER A 193 -31.47 -12.64 5.92
C SER A 193 -31.31 -14.06 6.45
N GLY A 194 -31.48 -14.25 7.77
CA GLY A 194 -31.52 -15.57 8.43
C GLY A 194 -32.94 -16.08 8.71
N PHE A 195 -33.99 -15.40 8.24
CA PHE A 195 -35.39 -15.83 8.40
C PHE A 195 -35.88 -16.00 9.86
N GLU A 196 -35.34 -15.21 10.78
CA GLU A 196 -35.62 -15.23 12.23
C GLU A 196 -36.81 -14.34 12.65
N GLU A 197 -37.26 -13.45 11.78
CA GLU A 197 -38.24 -12.42 12.13
C GLU A 197 -39.67 -12.79 11.71
N GLY A 198 -40.59 -12.77 12.68
CA GLY A 198 -42.04 -12.78 12.46
C GLY A 198 -42.63 -14.05 11.81
N SER A 199 -43.97 -14.10 11.69
CA SER A 199 -44.65 -15.14 10.91
C SER A 199 -44.71 -14.75 9.44
N GLY A 200 -44.09 -15.51 8.53
CA GLY A 200 -44.24 -15.32 7.07
C GLY A 200 -43.13 -14.55 6.34
N PHE A 201 -41.87 -14.68 6.79
CA PHE A 201 -40.66 -14.18 6.11
C PHE A 201 -40.75 -12.70 5.63
N PRO A 202 -41.02 -11.72 6.53
CA PRO A 202 -41.05 -10.30 6.19
C PRO A 202 -39.77 -9.86 5.47
N GLY A 203 -39.91 -8.92 4.53
CA GLY A 203 -38.81 -8.48 3.65
C GLY A 203 -38.60 -9.38 2.42
N TRP A 204 -39.30 -10.51 2.33
CA TRP A 204 -39.24 -11.44 1.20
C TRP A 204 -40.62 -11.65 0.58
N THR A 205 -40.66 -11.99 -0.70
CA THR A 205 -41.91 -12.23 -1.46
C THR A 205 -41.77 -13.50 -2.30
N GLN A 206 -42.71 -14.43 -2.17
CA GLN A 206 -42.80 -15.56 -3.09
C GLN A 206 -43.26 -15.05 -4.46
N THR A 207 -42.36 -15.09 -5.45
CA THR A 207 -42.64 -14.62 -6.82
C THR A 207 -42.87 -15.76 -7.80
N HIS A 208 -42.54 -16.99 -7.41
CA HIS A 208 -42.73 -18.18 -8.23
C HIS A 208 -43.40 -19.31 -7.42
N GLY A 209 -44.32 -20.01 -8.08
CA GLY A 209 -45.17 -21.02 -7.45
C GLY A 209 -46.20 -20.41 -6.50
N SER A 210 -47.02 -21.28 -5.90
CA SER A 210 -47.99 -20.88 -4.87
C SER A 210 -47.99 -21.93 -3.75
N GLY A 211 -47.86 -21.48 -2.49
CA GLY A 211 -47.67 -22.39 -1.36
C GLY A 211 -46.27 -23.00 -1.33
N GLY A 212 -46.04 -23.99 -0.47
CA GLY A 212 -44.77 -24.72 -0.40
C GLY A 212 -43.59 -23.95 0.22
N VAL A 213 -43.76 -22.68 0.59
CA VAL A 213 -42.73 -21.84 1.23
C VAL A 213 -43.10 -21.57 2.69
N THR A 214 -42.21 -21.89 3.62
CA THR A 214 -42.42 -21.72 5.07
C THR A 214 -41.11 -21.40 5.79
N VAL A 215 -41.16 -20.61 6.85
CA VAL A 215 -40.05 -20.53 7.84
C VAL A 215 -40.18 -21.69 8.82
N THR A 216 -39.09 -22.37 9.15
CA THR A 216 -39.08 -23.59 9.97
C THR A 216 -37.83 -23.72 10.83
N ASN A 217 -37.91 -24.51 11.90
CA ASN A 217 -36.77 -24.90 12.75
C ASN A 217 -36.30 -26.34 12.50
N GLU A 218 -36.79 -27.01 11.45
CA GLU A 218 -36.47 -28.41 11.13
C GLU A 218 -34.99 -28.61 10.77
N LYS A 219 -34.47 -27.70 9.93
CA LYS A 219 -33.06 -27.59 9.57
C LYS A 219 -32.71 -26.12 9.65
N VAL A 220 -31.66 -25.80 10.38
CA VAL A 220 -31.21 -24.43 10.63
C VAL A 220 -29.70 -24.43 10.49
N ASN A 221 -29.13 -23.43 9.81
CA ASN A 221 -27.68 -23.27 9.76
C ASN A 221 -27.22 -22.39 10.93
N SER A 222 -27.88 -21.26 11.13
CA SER A 222 -27.62 -20.33 12.23
C SER A 222 -28.94 -19.88 12.87
N GLY A 223 -28.91 -19.46 14.13
CA GLY A 223 -30.12 -18.98 14.81
C GLY A 223 -31.13 -20.08 15.15
N ALA A 224 -32.43 -19.77 15.02
CA ALA A 224 -33.54 -20.62 15.43
C ALA A 224 -34.42 -21.08 14.25
N ALA A 225 -34.29 -20.50 13.06
CA ALA A 225 -35.12 -20.82 11.92
C ALA A 225 -34.38 -20.68 10.58
N SER A 226 -34.95 -21.27 9.52
CA SER A 226 -34.51 -21.08 8.13
C SER A 226 -35.70 -21.06 7.19
N LEU A 227 -35.50 -20.60 5.95
CA LEU A 227 -36.50 -20.69 4.90
C LEU A 227 -36.52 -22.09 4.30
N ARG A 228 -37.70 -22.71 4.23
CA ARG A 228 -37.93 -23.97 3.54
C ARG A 228 -38.81 -23.78 2.30
N ILE A 229 -38.36 -24.30 1.17
CA ILE A 229 -39.11 -24.39 -0.09
C ILE A 229 -39.33 -25.86 -0.42
N VAL A 230 -40.58 -26.27 -0.61
CA VAL A 230 -40.99 -27.60 -1.07
C VAL A 230 -41.63 -27.48 -2.44
N ASP A 231 -40.98 -28.05 -3.44
CA ASP A 231 -41.49 -28.15 -4.80
C ASP A 231 -41.93 -29.59 -5.10
N ASN A 232 -43.23 -29.77 -5.39
CA ASN A 232 -43.80 -31.04 -5.81
C ASN A 232 -44.29 -30.99 -7.28
N SER A 233 -43.93 -29.94 -8.03
CA SER A 233 -44.37 -29.69 -9.40
C SER A 233 -43.26 -30.00 -10.39
N LEU A 234 -43.56 -30.80 -11.42
CA LEU A 234 -42.64 -31.03 -12.54
C LEU A 234 -42.69 -29.90 -13.59
N THR A 235 -43.68 -29.00 -13.50
CA THR A 235 -43.98 -28.00 -14.54
C THR A 235 -43.92 -26.56 -14.04
N SER A 236 -43.71 -26.37 -12.74
CA SER A 236 -43.63 -25.05 -12.11
C SER A 236 -42.30 -24.93 -11.41
N ALA A 237 -41.87 -23.70 -11.19
CA ALA A 237 -40.74 -23.39 -10.34
C ALA A 237 -41.23 -22.71 -9.07
N PHE A 238 -40.45 -22.81 -8.00
CA PHE A 238 -40.72 -22.14 -6.73
C PHE A 238 -39.58 -21.22 -6.37
N GLY A 239 -39.89 -20.05 -5.80
CA GLY A 239 -38.83 -19.13 -5.42
C GLY A 239 -39.32 -17.89 -4.69
N VAL A 240 -38.43 -17.36 -3.86
CA VAL A 240 -38.64 -16.15 -3.07
C VAL A 240 -37.61 -15.09 -3.42
N GLU A 241 -38.07 -13.85 -3.49
CA GLU A 241 -37.24 -12.68 -3.74
C GLU A 241 -37.12 -11.81 -2.50
N SER A 242 -35.93 -11.27 -2.27
CA SER A 242 -35.69 -10.26 -1.25
C SER A 242 -36.35 -8.91 -1.61
N GLY A 243 -36.33 -8.00 -0.63
CA GLY A 243 -36.46 -6.56 -0.87
C GLY A 243 -35.36 -6.02 -1.79
N LYS A 244 -35.57 -4.81 -2.30
CA LYS A 244 -34.57 -4.11 -3.14
C LYS A 244 -33.39 -3.66 -2.28
N LEU A 245 -32.19 -3.78 -2.83
CA LEU A 245 -30.94 -3.25 -2.29
C LEU A 245 -30.34 -2.30 -3.31
N TYR A 246 -29.86 -1.13 -2.89
CA TYR A 246 -29.19 -0.21 -3.83
C TYR A 246 -27.90 -0.84 -4.38
N VAL A 247 -27.66 -0.66 -5.68
CA VAL A 247 -26.41 -1.07 -6.34
C VAL A 247 -26.00 -0.01 -7.35
N SER A 248 -24.69 0.18 -7.51
CA SER A 248 -24.14 1.12 -8.48
C SER A 248 -23.86 0.43 -9.83
N PRO A 249 -24.28 0.99 -10.97
CA PRO A 249 -23.89 0.50 -12.29
C PRO A 249 -22.38 0.30 -12.44
N GLY A 250 -21.96 -0.78 -13.09
CA GLY A 250 -20.54 -1.09 -13.34
C GLY A 250 -19.82 -1.79 -12.18
N GLU A 251 -20.30 -1.66 -10.94
CA GLU A 251 -19.80 -2.41 -9.80
C GLU A 251 -20.19 -3.90 -9.90
N THR A 252 -19.45 -4.78 -9.23
CA THR A 252 -19.76 -6.21 -9.18
C THR A 252 -20.16 -6.60 -7.77
N TYR A 253 -21.34 -7.19 -7.61
CA TYR A 253 -21.86 -7.65 -6.33
C TYR A 253 -21.94 -9.17 -6.31
N THR A 254 -21.75 -9.73 -5.11
CA THR A 254 -21.86 -11.16 -4.85
C THR A 254 -23.04 -11.37 -3.91
N ALA A 255 -23.94 -12.28 -4.28
CA ALA A 255 -24.97 -12.80 -3.39
C ALA A 255 -24.61 -14.23 -2.96
N THR A 256 -24.70 -14.52 -1.66
CA THR A 256 -24.51 -15.86 -1.12
C THR A 256 -25.67 -16.28 -0.23
N ALA A 257 -25.89 -17.58 -0.07
CA ALA A 257 -26.77 -18.15 0.94
C ALA A 257 -26.20 -19.49 1.41
N MET A 258 -26.46 -19.88 2.65
CA MET A 258 -26.31 -21.27 3.08
C MET A 258 -27.52 -22.05 2.58
N ALA A 259 -27.28 -23.17 1.89
CA ALA A 259 -28.34 -23.98 1.33
C ALA A 259 -28.17 -25.46 1.70
N TYR A 260 -29.27 -26.10 2.07
CA TYR A 260 -29.39 -27.55 2.23
C TYR A 260 -30.46 -28.02 1.25
N PHE A 261 -30.12 -28.84 0.27
CA PHE A 261 -31.07 -29.21 -0.78
C PHE A 261 -30.94 -30.65 -1.27
N SER A 262 -32.09 -31.18 -1.70
CA SER A 262 -32.25 -32.56 -2.22
C SER A 262 -32.24 -32.64 -3.75
N GLU A 263 -32.34 -31.50 -4.43
CA GLU A 263 -32.38 -31.35 -5.89
C GLU A 263 -31.77 -30.02 -6.30
N SER A 264 -31.58 -29.78 -7.60
CA SER A 264 -30.90 -28.57 -8.08
C SER A 264 -31.56 -27.27 -7.56
N VAL A 265 -30.74 -26.33 -7.08
CA VAL A 265 -31.16 -24.98 -6.67
C VAL A 265 -30.44 -23.91 -7.47
N VAL A 266 -31.01 -22.71 -7.54
CA VAL A 266 -30.41 -21.55 -8.20
C VAL A 266 -30.49 -20.35 -7.27
N ILE A 267 -29.42 -19.56 -7.24
CA ILE A 267 -29.40 -18.22 -6.67
C ILE A 267 -29.22 -17.20 -7.79
N TYR A 268 -30.01 -16.13 -7.78
CA TYR A 268 -29.88 -15.03 -8.75
C TYR A 268 -29.68 -13.68 -8.06
N LEU A 269 -28.90 -12.83 -8.72
CA LEU A 269 -28.99 -11.37 -8.62
C LEU A 269 -29.93 -10.88 -9.73
N ARG A 270 -31.03 -10.22 -9.37
CA ARG A 270 -31.99 -9.63 -10.33
C ARG A 270 -31.90 -8.11 -10.28
N TYR A 271 -31.59 -7.48 -11.40
CA TYR A 271 -31.36 -6.03 -11.50
C TYR A 271 -32.62 -5.29 -11.94
N TYR A 272 -32.84 -4.13 -11.34
CA TYR A 272 -33.99 -3.26 -11.59
C TYR A 272 -33.52 -1.81 -11.78
N ASP A 273 -34.24 -1.05 -12.61
CA ASP A 273 -34.00 0.38 -12.78
C ASP A 273 -34.57 1.20 -11.61
N ALA A 274 -34.36 2.52 -11.64
CA ALA A 274 -34.86 3.45 -10.62
C ALA A 274 -36.41 3.47 -10.51
N ASN A 275 -37.13 3.12 -11.58
CA ASN A 275 -38.59 3.00 -11.58
C ASN A 275 -39.07 1.64 -11.06
N GLY A 276 -38.15 0.72 -10.76
CA GLY A 276 -38.45 -0.64 -10.32
C GLY A 276 -38.78 -1.62 -11.44
N GLN A 277 -38.49 -1.27 -12.70
CA GLN A 277 -38.64 -2.18 -13.83
C GLN A 277 -37.48 -3.19 -13.85
N TYR A 278 -37.78 -4.47 -14.08
CA TYR A 278 -36.77 -5.51 -14.24
C TYR A 278 -35.92 -5.26 -15.49
N ILE A 279 -34.60 -5.37 -15.36
CA ILE A 279 -33.64 -5.20 -16.46
C ILE A 279 -33.12 -6.56 -16.91
N SER A 280 -32.45 -7.29 -16.00
CA SER A 280 -31.80 -8.56 -16.29
C SER A 280 -31.48 -9.31 -14.99
N SER A 281 -30.88 -10.49 -15.10
CA SER A 281 -30.41 -11.25 -13.93
C SER A 281 -29.16 -12.05 -14.24
N THR A 282 -28.34 -12.25 -13.22
CA THR A 282 -27.20 -13.17 -13.22
C THR A 282 -27.50 -14.28 -12.23
N GLY A 283 -27.39 -15.55 -12.65
CA GLY A 283 -27.71 -16.69 -11.80
C GLY A 283 -26.73 -17.84 -11.93
N LYS A 284 -26.58 -18.63 -10.86
CA LYS A 284 -25.76 -19.84 -10.85
C LYS A 284 -26.58 -21.01 -10.32
N THR A 285 -26.60 -22.10 -11.08
CA THR A 285 -27.29 -23.34 -10.70
C THR A 285 -26.32 -24.28 -10.00
N PHE A 286 -26.81 -24.95 -8.96
CA PHE A 286 -26.09 -25.92 -8.15
C PHE A 286 -26.80 -27.27 -8.29
N HIS A 287 -26.13 -28.24 -8.93
CA HIS A 287 -26.77 -29.46 -9.46
C HIS A 287 -26.64 -30.73 -8.59
N SER A 288 -25.91 -30.68 -7.47
CA SER A 288 -25.60 -31.86 -6.65
C SER A 288 -26.29 -31.76 -5.29
N PRO A 289 -27.23 -32.66 -4.94
CA PRO A 289 -27.80 -32.72 -3.60
C PRO A 289 -26.68 -32.89 -2.58
N THR A 290 -26.48 -31.88 -1.73
CA THR A 290 -25.41 -31.92 -0.73
C THR A 290 -25.88 -32.72 0.48
N LEU A 291 -27.17 -32.62 0.82
CA LEU A 291 -27.75 -33.12 2.08
C LEU A 291 -26.94 -32.69 3.31
N GLU A 292 -26.25 -31.57 3.19
CA GLU A 292 -25.48 -30.85 4.19
C GLU A 292 -25.54 -29.35 3.86
N TRP A 293 -25.28 -28.50 4.84
CA TRP A 293 -25.27 -27.06 4.61
C TRP A 293 -24.06 -26.66 3.78
N THR A 294 -24.32 -26.07 2.62
CA THR A 294 -23.27 -25.62 1.70
C THR A 294 -23.52 -24.17 1.32
N ARG A 295 -22.46 -23.36 1.29
CA ARG A 295 -22.54 -22.00 0.77
C ARG A 295 -22.71 -22.04 -0.74
N ILE A 296 -23.82 -21.48 -1.22
CA ILE A 296 -24.05 -21.21 -2.64
C ILE A 296 -23.92 -19.70 -2.88
N GLY A 297 -23.51 -19.31 -4.08
CA GLY A 297 -23.41 -17.89 -4.42
C GLY A 297 -23.21 -17.59 -5.89
N VAL A 298 -23.45 -16.33 -6.25
CA VAL A 298 -23.31 -15.80 -7.60
C VAL A 298 -22.77 -14.38 -7.55
N SER A 299 -21.81 -14.07 -8.41
CA SER A 299 -21.33 -12.70 -8.63
C SER A 299 -21.87 -12.17 -9.96
N GLY A 300 -22.21 -10.89 -10.01
CA GLY A 300 -22.67 -10.25 -11.24
C GLY A 300 -22.34 -8.76 -11.29
N THR A 301 -21.81 -8.32 -12.43
CA THR A 301 -21.61 -6.90 -12.74
C THR A 301 -22.95 -6.24 -12.99
N VAL A 302 -23.18 -5.11 -12.32
CA VAL A 302 -24.44 -4.38 -12.37
C VAL A 302 -24.60 -3.75 -13.76
N PRO A 303 -25.69 -4.04 -14.49
CA PRO A 303 -25.95 -3.48 -15.81
C PRO A 303 -26.06 -1.95 -15.76
N ALA A 304 -25.78 -1.30 -16.91
CA ALA A 304 -26.09 0.11 -17.08
C ALA A 304 -27.57 0.39 -16.77
N ASN A 305 -27.85 1.51 -16.10
CA ASN A 305 -29.17 1.96 -15.65
C ASN A 305 -29.84 1.14 -14.53
N ALA A 306 -29.21 0.09 -14.01
CA ALA A 306 -29.71 -0.55 -12.80
C ALA A 306 -29.46 0.33 -11.57
N ALA A 307 -30.46 0.49 -10.73
CA ALA A 307 -30.38 1.23 -9.47
C ALA A 307 -30.60 0.34 -8.25
N ALA A 308 -31.13 -0.87 -8.46
CA ALA A 308 -31.42 -1.82 -7.41
C ALA A 308 -31.17 -3.26 -7.83
N VAL A 309 -30.89 -4.12 -6.85
CA VAL A 309 -30.83 -5.57 -7.01
C VAL A 309 -31.75 -6.27 -6.01
N LYS A 310 -32.20 -7.47 -6.36
CA LYS A 310 -32.83 -8.42 -5.45
C LYS A 310 -32.13 -9.76 -5.52
N VAL A 311 -32.10 -10.49 -4.41
CA VAL A 311 -31.70 -11.90 -4.37
C VAL A 311 -32.93 -12.76 -4.61
N LEU A 312 -32.84 -13.71 -5.53
CA LEU A 312 -33.86 -14.75 -5.74
C LEU A 312 -33.28 -16.11 -5.39
N LEU A 313 -33.89 -16.78 -4.40
CA LEU A 313 -33.65 -18.17 -4.04
C LEU A 313 -34.68 -19.05 -4.76
N TYR A 314 -34.22 -20.03 -5.54
CA TYR A 314 -35.05 -20.63 -6.58
C TYR A 314 -34.84 -22.13 -6.76
N LEU A 315 -35.95 -22.86 -6.91
CA LEU A 315 -35.99 -24.25 -7.38
C LEU A 315 -36.48 -24.22 -8.84
N PRO A 316 -35.65 -24.63 -9.81
CA PRO A 316 -35.99 -24.56 -11.22
C PRO A 316 -37.03 -25.61 -11.63
N VAL A 317 -37.72 -25.34 -12.74
CA VAL A 317 -38.71 -26.27 -13.31
C VAL A 317 -38.10 -27.67 -13.48
N GLY A 318 -38.75 -28.68 -12.92
CA GLY A 318 -38.29 -30.07 -12.97
C GLY A 318 -37.51 -30.52 -11.73
N SER A 319 -37.14 -29.62 -10.81
CA SER A 319 -36.56 -29.98 -9.51
C SER A 319 -37.64 -30.24 -8.46
N THR A 320 -38.22 -31.45 -8.42
CA THR A 320 -39.17 -31.81 -7.36
C THR A 320 -38.42 -32.22 -6.10
N GLY A 321 -38.33 -31.33 -5.11
CA GLY A 321 -37.59 -31.59 -3.89
C GLY A 321 -37.83 -30.55 -2.80
N THR A 322 -37.09 -30.69 -1.71
CA THR A 322 -37.04 -29.71 -0.63
C THR A 322 -35.67 -29.04 -0.58
N ALA A 323 -35.65 -27.72 -0.42
CA ALA A 323 -34.47 -26.94 -0.11
C ALA A 323 -34.72 -26.06 1.12
N TYR A 324 -33.67 -25.87 1.91
CA TYR A 324 -33.61 -24.94 3.02
C TYR A 324 -32.55 -23.90 2.69
N PHE A 325 -32.84 -22.64 3.01
CA PHE A 325 -31.93 -21.52 2.81
C PHE A 325 -31.83 -20.69 4.07
N ASP A 326 -30.62 -20.23 4.35
CA ASP A 326 -30.26 -19.48 5.55
C ASP A 326 -29.11 -18.51 5.25
N ASP A 327 -28.84 -17.57 6.15
CA ASP A 327 -27.69 -16.66 6.12
C ASP A 327 -27.45 -15.97 4.76
N VAL A 328 -28.48 -15.35 4.19
CA VAL A 328 -28.37 -14.65 2.89
C VAL A 328 -27.53 -13.38 3.01
N LYS A 329 -26.53 -13.22 2.13
CA LYS A 329 -25.68 -12.03 2.05
C LYS A 329 -25.71 -11.42 0.66
N VAL A 330 -25.55 -10.09 0.61
CA VAL A 330 -25.16 -9.36 -0.60
C VAL A 330 -24.04 -8.43 -0.23
N GLU A 331 -22.93 -8.49 -0.96
CA GLU A 331 -21.74 -7.69 -0.70
C GLU A 331 -21.09 -7.24 -2.01
N LYS A 332 -20.23 -6.22 -1.94
CA LYS A 332 -19.36 -5.91 -3.07
C LYS A 332 -18.40 -7.08 -3.26
N THR A 333 -18.19 -7.46 -4.52
CA THR A 333 -17.25 -8.55 -4.88
C THR A 333 -15.81 -8.10 -4.71
N PHE A 334 -15.56 -6.82 -5.01
CA PHE A 334 -14.28 -6.17 -4.79
C PHE A 334 -14.49 -5.03 -3.80
N LEU A 335 -13.82 -5.10 -2.66
CA LEU A 335 -13.83 -4.05 -1.65
C LEU A 335 -12.50 -3.33 -1.72
N ASN A 336 -12.53 -2.03 -2.01
CA ASN A 336 -11.36 -1.17 -1.93
C ASN A 336 -11.14 -0.79 -0.46
N LEU A 337 -10.04 -1.26 0.11
CA LEU A 337 -9.66 -1.05 1.51
C LEU A 337 -8.80 0.21 1.71
N GLY A 338 -8.58 0.98 0.65
CA GLY A 338 -7.83 2.24 0.72
C GLY A 338 -6.30 2.05 0.79
N PRO A 339 -5.57 3.18 0.87
CA PRO A 339 -4.12 3.18 0.95
C PRO A 339 -3.63 2.50 2.23
N GLN A 340 -2.62 1.63 2.11
CA GLN A 340 -2.11 0.88 3.27
C GLN A 340 -1.04 1.63 4.08
N MET A 341 -0.38 2.61 3.47
CA MET A 341 0.76 3.33 4.06
C MET A 341 0.74 4.79 3.63
N LYS A 342 0.96 5.69 4.58
CA LYS A 342 1.16 7.12 4.35
C LYS A 342 2.41 7.65 5.05
N GLY A 343 2.89 8.82 4.66
CA GLY A 343 4.02 9.46 5.34
C GLY A 343 4.64 10.60 4.54
N ILE A 344 5.75 11.11 5.04
CA ILE A 344 6.52 12.19 4.42
C ILE A 344 7.86 11.61 3.97
N GLN A 345 8.23 11.88 2.72
CA GLN A 345 9.54 11.55 2.19
C GLN A 345 10.00 12.68 1.29
N LEU A 346 10.97 13.44 1.78
CA LEU A 346 11.73 14.36 0.94
C LEU A 346 12.86 13.58 0.27
N GLN A 347 12.86 13.54 -1.06
CA GLN A 347 13.88 12.80 -1.84
C GLN A 347 15.01 13.69 -2.34
N ALA A 348 14.71 14.97 -2.58
CA ALA A 348 15.66 15.96 -3.03
C ALA A 348 15.36 17.29 -2.36
N SER A 349 16.40 18.01 -1.99
CA SER A 349 16.33 19.25 -1.24
C SER A 349 17.44 20.21 -1.66
N GLU A 350 17.16 21.50 -1.59
CA GLU A 350 18.11 22.59 -1.86
C GLU A 350 17.81 23.73 -0.89
N PHE A 351 18.80 24.15 -0.12
CA PHE A 351 18.79 25.42 0.60
C PHE A 351 19.10 26.54 -0.38
N GLY A 352 18.09 27.39 -0.61
CA GLY A 352 18.20 28.55 -1.48
C GLY A 352 17.73 29.82 -0.79
N VAL A 353 17.51 30.85 -1.59
CA VAL A 353 16.92 32.11 -1.12
C VAL A 353 15.66 32.47 -1.89
N ASP A 354 14.73 33.16 -1.24
CA ASP A 354 13.61 33.80 -1.93
C ASP A 354 14.02 35.14 -2.56
N SER A 355 13.08 35.77 -3.27
CA SER A 355 13.28 37.09 -3.89
C SER A 355 13.63 38.23 -2.91
N SER A 356 13.40 38.04 -1.61
CA SER A 356 13.74 38.98 -0.54
C SER A 356 15.08 38.66 0.13
N GLY A 357 15.74 37.57 -0.27
CA GLY A 357 17.00 37.09 0.32
C GLY A 357 16.81 36.25 1.59
N ASN A 358 15.59 35.86 1.95
CA ASN A 358 15.37 34.97 3.09
C ASN A 358 15.75 33.54 2.70
N LYS A 359 16.41 32.83 3.62
CA LYS A 359 16.80 31.42 3.41
C LYS A 359 15.55 30.53 3.37
N LYS A 360 15.45 29.66 2.37
CA LYS A 360 14.36 28.70 2.18
C LYS A 360 14.94 27.31 1.96
N LEU A 361 14.18 26.31 2.36
CA LEU A 361 14.40 24.92 1.96
C LEU A 361 13.38 24.61 0.87
N TYR A 362 13.86 24.39 -0.35
CA TYR A 362 13.06 23.86 -1.44
C TYR A 362 13.21 22.35 -1.44
N SER A 363 12.10 21.61 -1.44
CA SER A 363 12.20 20.15 -1.38
C SER A 363 11.06 19.46 -2.09
N VAL A 364 11.35 18.34 -2.74
CA VAL A 364 10.30 17.53 -3.37
C VAL A 364 9.89 16.37 -2.47
N GLN A 365 8.62 16.39 -2.10
CA GLN A 365 7.93 15.31 -1.42
C GLN A 365 7.45 14.26 -2.44
N MET A 366 7.81 13.00 -2.20
CA MET A 366 7.28 11.87 -2.97
C MET A 366 5.80 11.61 -2.62
N GLY A 367 4.99 11.29 -3.62
CA GLY A 367 3.61 10.85 -3.44
C GLY A 367 3.18 9.89 -4.57
N SER A 368 2.67 8.72 -4.20
CA SER A 368 2.22 7.68 -5.14
C SER A 368 0.69 7.72 -5.34
N PRO A 369 0.17 7.30 -6.50
CA PRO A 369 0.88 6.89 -7.72
C PRO A 369 1.50 8.07 -8.48
N ILE A 370 0.86 9.24 -8.50
CA ILE A 370 1.35 10.46 -9.18
C ILE A 370 0.89 11.68 -8.37
N ASN A 371 1.59 11.98 -7.28
CA ASN A 371 1.22 13.08 -6.38
C ASN A 371 2.45 13.77 -5.76
N ALA A 372 3.56 13.85 -6.51
CA ALA A 372 4.75 14.57 -6.07
C ALA A 372 4.44 16.04 -5.82
N LYS A 373 5.02 16.61 -4.75
CA LYS A 373 4.83 18.02 -4.43
C LYS A 373 6.17 18.70 -4.14
N LEU A 374 6.41 19.86 -4.76
CA LEU A 374 7.49 20.76 -4.41
C LEU A 374 7.04 21.67 -3.26
N SER A 375 7.70 21.54 -2.12
CA SER A 375 7.51 22.35 -0.92
C SER A 375 8.49 23.51 -0.89
N VAL A 376 8.00 24.68 -0.47
CA VAL A 376 8.81 25.84 -0.08
C VAL A 376 8.66 26.00 1.42
N ILE A 377 9.76 25.81 2.15
CA ILE A 377 9.77 25.75 3.62
C ILE A 377 10.65 26.89 4.14
N ASP A 378 10.20 27.55 5.21
CA ASP A 378 11.03 28.50 5.92
C ASP A 378 12.18 27.78 6.64
N ALA A 379 13.42 28.09 6.27
CA ALA A 379 14.60 27.39 6.78
C ALA A 379 14.92 27.73 8.25
N VAL A 380 14.26 28.72 8.86
CA VAL A 380 14.46 29.07 10.28
C VAL A 380 13.47 28.32 11.17
N TYR A 381 12.20 28.27 10.75
CA TYR A 381 11.12 27.75 11.59
C TYR A 381 10.63 26.35 11.20
N GLY A 382 10.92 25.88 9.98
CA GLY A 382 10.44 24.59 9.47
C GLY A 382 8.97 24.59 9.01
N ASN A 383 8.32 25.75 8.98
CA ASN A 383 6.93 25.89 8.51
C ASN A 383 6.88 25.82 6.98
N THR A 384 5.95 25.03 6.44
CA THR A 384 5.70 25.01 4.99
C THR A 384 4.90 26.24 4.58
N GLU A 385 5.47 27.03 3.66
CA GLU A 385 4.84 28.25 3.14
C GLU A 385 4.02 27.97 1.88
N LEU A 386 4.53 27.11 1.01
CA LEU A 386 3.90 26.74 -0.26
C LEU A 386 4.11 25.26 -0.56
N LEU A 387 3.13 24.68 -1.27
CA LEU A 387 3.16 23.29 -1.69
C LEU A 387 2.55 23.17 -3.09
N HIS A 388 3.36 22.77 -4.06
CA HIS A 388 2.99 22.75 -5.49
C HIS A 388 3.03 21.34 -6.05
N LEU A 389 1.94 20.87 -6.66
CA LEU A 389 1.93 19.60 -7.40
C LEU A 389 2.95 19.66 -8.56
N LEU A 390 3.68 18.56 -8.77
CA LEU A 390 4.46 18.30 -9.98
C LEU A 390 3.63 17.36 -10.89
N PRO A 391 2.90 17.89 -11.90
CA PRO A 391 1.96 17.07 -12.67
C PRO A 391 2.66 15.92 -13.40
N GLY A 392 2.21 14.69 -13.21
CA GLY A 392 2.77 13.52 -13.90
C GLY A 392 3.95 12.84 -13.19
N ALA A 393 4.43 13.37 -12.06
CA ALA A 393 5.54 12.83 -11.30
C ALA A 393 5.09 12.12 -10.00
N THR A 394 5.78 11.03 -9.65
CA THR A 394 5.69 10.38 -8.32
C THR A 394 6.65 11.02 -7.30
N GLY A 395 7.79 11.56 -7.76
CA GLY A 395 8.73 12.33 -6.94
C GLY A 395 9.89 12.87 -7.78
N ALA A 396 10.95 13.36 -7.13
CA ALA A 396 12.13 13.90 -7.80
C ALA A 396 13.39 13.60 -7.01
N TRP A 397 14.46 13.23 -7.72
CA TRP A 397 15.78 12.96 -7.14
C TRP A 397 16.73 14.14 -7.23
N ALA A 398 16.36 15.16 -8.01
CA ALA A 398 17.19 16.32 -8.27
C ALA A 398 16.41 17.60 -8.07
N ILE A 399 17.04 18.57 -7.42
CA ILE A 399 16.57 19.94 -7.31
C ILE A 399 17.78 20.86 -7.25
N VAL A 400 17.67 22.06 -7.81
CA VAL A 400 18.73 23.06 -7.73
C VAL A 400 18.15 24.47 -7.89
N GLN A 401 18.69 25.47 -7.19
CA GLN A 401 18.42 26.86 -7.48
C GLN A 401 19.46 27.42 -8.45
N ALA A 402 19.02 27.85 -9.64
CA ALA A 402 19.92 28.41 -10.65
C ALA A 402 20.33 29.86 -10.31
N SER A 403 21.34 30.38 -11.02
CA SER A 403 21.92 31.72 -10.76
C SER A 403 20.95 32.89 -10.94
N ASP A 404 19.81 32.67 -11.61
CA ASP A 404 18.73 33.65 -11.79
C ASP A 404 17.63 33.55 -10.70
N GLY A 405 17.82 32.66 -9.72
CA GLY A 405 16.93 32.40 -8.60
C GLY A 405 15.82 31.38 -8.91
N ILE A 406 15.68 30.93 -10.15
CA ILE A 406 14.68 29.91 -10.51
C ILE A 406 15.07 28.57 -9.90
N VAL A 407 14.11 27.90 -9.27
CA VAL A 407 14.30 26.55 -8.74
C VAL A 407 13.86 25.54 -9.79
N TYR A 408 14.73 24.59 -10.11
CA TYR A 408 14.45 23.51 -11.04
C TYR A 408 14.38 22.18 -10.30
N ALA A 409 13.41 21.33 -10.65
CA ALA A 409 13.27 19.98 -10.08
C ALA A 409 13.18 18.94 -11.20
N GLY A 410 13.98 17.88 -11.09
CA GLY A 410 14.05 16.78 -12.03
C GLY A 410 13.34 15.54 -11.51
N SER A 411 12.24 15.14 -12.14
CA SER A 411 11.37 14.08 -11.63
C SER A 411 11.77 12.66 -12.06
N PHE A 412 11.15 11.68 -11.40
CA PHE A 412 11.01 10.34 -11.93
C PHE A 412 9.56 9.98 -12.29
N THR A 413 9.38 8.78 -12.86
CA THR A 413 8.20 8.23 -13.57
C THR A 413 7.88 8.85 -14.91
N ASN A 414 8.13 10.14 -15.10
CA ASN A 414 8.02 10.81 -16.40
C ASN A 414 9.35 11.39 -16.91
N GLY A 415 10.35 11.64 -16.05
CA GLY A 415 11.65 12.20 -16.45
C GLY A 415 11.56 13.65 -16.94
N HIS A 416 10.70 14.45 -16.31
CA HIS A 416 10.44 15.83 -16.67
C HIS A 416 11.27 16.81 -15.82
N LEU A 417 11.59 17.96 -16.40
CA LEU A 417 12.13 19.10 -15.67
C LEU A 417 10.99 20.07 -15.36
N TYR A 418 10.90 20.49 -14.10
CA TYR A 418 9.96 21.49 -13.64
C TYR A 418 10.69 22.73 -13.19
N LYS A 419 10.03 23.89 -13.26
CA LYS A 419 10.55 25.13 -12.68
C LYS A 419 9.56 25.85 -11.77
N LEU A 420 10.10 26.53 -10.76
CA LEU A 420 9.41 27.49 -9.91
C LEU A 420 10.17 28.82 -9.99
N ASP A 421 9.50 29.85 -10.53
CA ASP A 421 10.06 31.20 -10.59
C ASP A 421 10.15 31.82 -9.17
N PRO A 422 11.10 32.73 -8.89
CA PRO A 422 11.20 33.41 -7.59
C PRO A 422 9.88 34.10 -7.20
N GLY A 423 9.29 33.70 -6.06
CA GLY A 423 7.99 34.22 -5.61
C GLY A 423 6.79 33.74 -6.44
N GLY A 424 6.97 32.75 -7.31
CA GLY A 424 5.91 32.13 -8.09
C GLY A 424 4.93 31.35 -7.20
N THR A 425 3.68 31.28 -7.64
CA THR A 425 2.60 30.54 -6.94
C THR A 425 2.25 29.21 -7.61
N GLN A 426 2.98 28.84 -8.66
CA GLN A 426 2.75 27.61 -9.41
C GLN A 426 4.06 27.10 -10.02
N VAL A 427 4.15 25.78 -10.18
CA VAL A 427 5.22 25.11 -10.89
C VAL A 427 4.86 24.98 -12.37
N ILE A 428 5.84 25.15 -13.25
CA ILE A 428 5.73 24.99 -14.70
C ILE A 428 6.47 23.71 -15.12
N ASP A 429 5.77 22.81 -15.81
CA ASP A 429 6.36 21.64 -16.46
C ASP A 429 7.03 22.05 -17.78
N LEU A 430 8.34 21.87 -17.88
CA LEU A 430 9.13 22.20 -19.07
C LEU A 430 9.20 21.03 -20.07
N GLY A 431 8.76 19.83 -19.66
CA GLY A 431 8.75 18.62 -20.47
C GLY A 431 9.87 17.63 -20.14
N GLN A 432 9.87 16.51 -20.89
CA GLN A 432 10.78 15.38 -20.71
C GLN A 432 12.21 15.67 -21.19
N ALA A 433 13.21 15.30 -20.39
CA ALA A 433 14.62 15.53 -20.68
C ALA A 433 15.43 14.22 -20.80
N PRO A 434 16.08 13.93 -21.94
CA PRO A 434 15.56 13.88 -23.32
C PRO A 434 14.49 12.77 -23.51
N ALA A 435 13.93 12.64 -24.72
CA ALA A 435 12.89 11.64 -25.02
C ALA A 435 13.28 10.22 -24.56
N SER A 436 12.33 9.51 -23.91
CA SER A 436 12.47 8.20 -23.25
C SER A 436 13.14 8.15 -21.86
N ALA A 437 13.67 9.27 -21.36
CA ALA A 437 14.12 9.33 -19.97
C ALA A 437 12.92 9.18 -19.02
N THR A 438 13.07 8.34 -18.01
CA THR A 438 12.03 8.14 -16.98
C THR A 438 12.43 8.76 -15.64
N HIS A 439 13.70 9.12 -15.49
CA HIS A 439 14.27 9.73 -14.29
C HIS A 439 15.29 10.79 -14.71
N ILE A 440 15.22 11.95 -14.05
CA ILE A 440 16.33 12.87 -13.91
C ILE A 440 16.91 12.63 -12.51
N TRP A 441 18.16 12.17 -12.45
CA TRP A 441 18.78 11.73 -11.21
C TRP A 441 19.49 12.84 -10.45
N GLU A 442 20.05 13.80 -11.18
CA GLU A 442 20.87 14.87 -10.62
C GLU A 442 20.79 16.11 -11.52
N LEU A 443 20.90 17.29 -10.90
CA LEU A 443 20.92 18.59 -11.57
C LEU A 443 22.03 19.44 -10.96
N VAL A 444 22.68 20.27 -11.77
CA VAL A 444 23.58 21.32 -11.28
C VAL A 444 23.33 22.64 -12.01
N ALA A 445 23.42 23.74 -11.28
CA ALA A 445 23.34 25.07 -11.85
C ALA A 445 24.57 25.37 -12.71
N GLY A 446 24.31 25.89 -13.91
CA GLY A 446 25.30 26.41 -14.85
C GLY A 446 25.27 27.94 -14.93
N PRO A 447 26.03 28.53 -15.88
CA PRO A 447 26.07 29.97 -16.05
C PRO A 447 24.77 30.50 -16.66
N ASN A 448 24.38 31.73 -16.31
CA ASN A 448 23.25 32.45 -16.92
C ASN A 448 21.88 31.74 -16.79
N GLY A 449 21.63 31.07 -15.67
CA GLY A 449 20.36 30.37 -15.44
C GLY A 449 20.25 28.99 -16.11
N LYS A 450 21.33 28.53 -16.77
CA LYS A 450 21.39 27.17 -17.31
C LYS A 450 21.37 26.11 -16.21
N VAL A 451 20.90 24.92 -16.56
CA VAL A 451 20.98 23.73 -15.71
C VAL A 451 21.47 22.55 -16.53
N TYR A 452 22.37 21.75 -15.97
CA TYR A 452 22.81 20.48 -16.55
C TYR A 452 22.26 19.32 -15.74
N GLY A 453 21.95 18.20 -16.39
CA GLY A 453 21.38 17.04 -15.69
C GLY A 453 21.70 15.69 -16.30
N GLY A 454 21.64 14.68 -15.43
CA GLY A 454 21.87 13.27 -15.73
C GLY A 454 20.58 12.43 -15.65
N THR A 455 20.46 11.41 -16.50
CA THR A 455 19.19 10.69 -16.70
C THR A 455 19.33 9.16 -16.75
N TYR A 456 18.18 8.48 -16.66
CA TYR A 456 18.00 7.03 -16.84
C TYR A 456 16.72 6.76 -17.65
N PRO A 457 16.63 5.68 -18.48
CA PRO A 457 17.59 4.58 -18.67
C PRO A 457 18.63 4.78 -19.76
N ASN A 458 18.63 5.94 -20.40
CA ASN A 458 19.44 6.22 -21.57
C ASN A 458 20.85 6.75 -21.24
N GLY A 459 21.21 6.86 -19.95
CA GLY A 459 22.49 7.41 -19.50
C GLY A 459 22.82 8.76 -20.14
N ALA A 460 21.82 9.62 -20.33
CA ALA A 460 21.96 10.84 -21.12
C ALA A 460 22.34 12.05 -20.26
N LEU A 461 23.27 12.85 -20.79
CA LEU A 461 23.63 14.17 -20.30
C LEU A 461 22.88 15.23 -21.11
N PHE A 462 22.15 16.12 -20.44
CA PHE A 462 21.45 17.23 -21.09
C PHE A 462 21.80 18.58 -20.48
N GLU A 463 21.56 19.63 -21.27
CA GLU A 463 21.52 21.03 -20.85
C GLU A 463 20.09 21.55 -21.02
N TYR A 464 19.62 22.35 -20.08
CA TYR A 464 18.48 23.24 -20.26
C TYR A 464 18.95 24.69 -20.17
N ASP A 465 18.72 25.44 -21.24
CA ASP A 465 18.96 26.89 -21.31
C ASP A 465 17.60 27.62 -21.35
N PRO A 466 17.30 28.55 -20.43
CA PRO A 466 16.03 29.28 -20.45
C PRO A 466 15.71 30.02 -21.77
N ALA A 467 16.74 30.37 -22.56
CA ALA A 467 16.59 31.03 -23.85
C ALA A 467 16.37 30.06 -25.03
N VAL A 468 16.81 28.80 -24.91
CA VAL A 468 16.85 27.84 -26.03
C VAL A 468 15.98 26.60 -25.78
N GLY A 469 15.82 26.18 -24.54
CA GLY A 469 15.20 24.92 -24.13
C GLY A 469 16.22 23.80 -23.94
N PHE A 470 15.77 22.55 -24.14
CA PHE A 470 16.62 21.36 -23.95
C PHE A 470 17.61 21.15 -25.10
N THR A 471 18.85 20.85 -24.74
CA THR A 471 19.90 20.34 -25.63
C THR A 471 20.42 19.00 -25.12
N LEU A 472 20.36 17.98 -25.96
CA LEU A 472 21.04 16.70 -25.70
C LEU A 472 22.54 16.86 -25.95
N LEU A 473 23.35 16.68 -24.91
CA LEU A 473 24.81 16.75 -25.04
C LEU A 473 25.37 15.40 -25.48
N GLU A 474 25.05 14.32 -24.75
CA GLU A 474 25.43 12.93 -25.07
C GLU A 474 24.40 11.90 -24.57
N SER A 475 24.28 10.75 -25.26
CA SER A 475 23.50 9.59 -24.80
C SER A 475 23.87 8.29 -25.53
N PRO A 476 24.23 7.21 -24.81
CA PRO A 476 24.68 7.24 -23.42
C PRO A 476 26.03 7.97 -23.32
N LEU A 477 26.32 8.59 -22.17
CA LEU A 477 27.61 9.22 -21.90
C LEU A 477 28.75 8.19 -21.86
N VAL A 478 28.51 6.99 -21.33
CA VAL A 478 29.45 5.85 -21.39
C VAL A 478 28.73 4.66 -22.03
N PRO A 479 29.26 4.05 -23.11
CA PRO A 479 28.64 2.89 -23.73
C PRO A 479 28.44 1.73 -22.73
N GLY A 480 27.23 1.18 -22.69
CA GLY A 480 26.85 0.11 -21.74
C GLY A 480 26.24 0.62 -20.44
N GLU A 481 26.44 1.89 -20.09
CA GLU A 481 25.91 2.47 -18.86
C GLU A 481 24.56 3.16 -19.06
N SER A 482 23.71 3.09 -18.05
CA SER A 482 22.31 3.57 -18.10
C SER A 482 22.02 4.73 -17.15
N TYR A 483 22.95 5.08 -16.27
CA TYR A 483 22.75 6.06 -15.21
C TYR A 483 23.81 7.16 -15.24
N ILE A 484 23.38 8.41 -15.10
CA ILE A 484 24.23 9.50 -14.62
C ILE A 484 23.59 10.01 -13.33
N LYS A 485 24.23 9.77 -12.17
CA LYS A 485 23.70 10.09 -10.83
C LYS A 485 24.45 11.19 -10.10
N GLY A 486 25.63 11.57 -10.57
CA GLY A 486 26.40 12.68 -10.03
C GLY A 486 26.68 13.70 -11.12
N VAL A 487 26.51 14.98 -10.82
CA VAL A 487 26.80 16.09 -11.74
C VAL A 487 27.33 17.26 -10.92
N ALA A 488 28.52 17.74 -11.25
CA ALA A 488 29.06 18.99 -10.70
C ALA A 488 29.66 19.85 -11.82
N TYR A 489 29.55 21.17 -11.69
CA TYR A 489 30.00 22.14 -12.68
C TYR A 489 31.13 23.01 -12.13
N ASP A 490 32.27 23.03 -12.82
CA ASP A 490 33.39 23.92 -12.53
C ASP A 490 33.33 25.17 -13.43
N ALA A 491 32.86 26.27 -12.85
CA ALA A 491 32.73 27.55 -13.55
C ALA A 491 34.07 28.18 -13.99
N GLN A 492 35.19 27.79 -13.39
CA GLN A 492 36.50 28.35 -13.76
C GLN A 492 37.03 27.76 -15.07
N THR A 493 36.72 26.48 -15.33
CA THR A 493 37.21 25.75 -16.49
C THR A 493 36.12 25.45 -17.53
N ASP A 494 34.85 25.73 -17.20
CA ASP A 494 33.68 25.39 -18.01
C ASP A 494 33.58 23.88 -18.27
N GLN A 495 33.76 23.09 -17.20
CA GLN A 495 33.80 21.63 -17.24
C GLN A 495 32.74 21.01 -16.31
N LEU A 496 32.23 19.85 -16.71
CA LEU A 496 31.36 19.01 -15.88
C LEU A 496 32.13 17.80 -15.34
N TYR A 497 31.81 17.40 -14.12
CA TYR A 497 32.22 16.14 -13.51
C TYR A 497 30.99 15.28 -13.30
N LEU A 498 31.01 14.07 -13.85
CA LEU A 498 29.83 13.25 -14.04
C LEU A 498 30.03 11.85 -13.45
N GLY A 499 29.14 11.46 -12.55
CA GLY A 499 29.09 10.14 -11.94
C GLY A 499 28.22 9.21 -12.75
N VAL A 500 28.83 8.19 -13.36
CA VAL A 500 28.14 7.22 -14.23
C VAL A 500 28.12 5.85 -13.58
N GLY A 501 27.04 5.10 -13.79
CA GLY A 501 26.89 3.71 -13.34
C GLY A 501 25.89 2.91 -14.19
N ALA A 502 25.68 1.62 -13.92
CA ALA A 502 25.99 0.93 -12.66
C ALA A 502 27.35 0.21 -12.58
N ASN A 503 28.26 0.45 -13.53
CA ASN A 503 29.69 0.26 -13.31
C ASN A 503 30.31 1.66 -13.10
N ALA A 504 30.93 1.92 -11.96
CA ALA A 504 31.30 3.29 -11.59
C ALA A 504 32.27 3.92 -12.60
N HIS A 505 31.97 5.16 -13.01
CA HIS A 505 32.92 6.06 -13.66
C HIS A 505 32.83 7.48 -13.08
N ILE A 506 33.96 8.19 -13.12
CA ILE A 506 34.03 9.64 -12.88
C ILE A 506 34.48 10.27 -14.19
N ILE A 507 33.54 10.85 -14.93
CA ILE A 507 33.81 11.45 -16.24
C ILE A 507 34.03 12.94 -16.07
N LYS A 508 35.23 13.41 -16.39
CA LYS A 508 35.53 14.82 -16.63
C LYS A 508 35.14 15.16 -18.06
N TYR A 509 34.27 16.15 -18.26
CA TYR A 509 33.66 16.50 -19.54
C TYR A 509 33.83 17.99 -19.84
N ASP A 510 34.44 18.33 -20.97
CA ASP A 510 34.66 19.70 -21.41
C ASP A 510 33.49 20.19 -22.26
N LEU A 511 32.79 21.24 -21.82
CA LEU A 511 31.55 21.69 -22.48
C LEU A 511 31.79 22.29 -23.86
N ALA A 512 32.92 22.97 -24.05
CA ALA A 512 33.26 23.63 -25.32
C ALA A 512 33.69 22.63 -26.40
N THR A 513 34.55 21.67 -26.05
CA THR A 513 35.13 20.71 -26.99
C THR A 513 34.38 19.38 -27.05
N ARG A 514 33.53 19.09 -26.05
CA ARG A 514 32.87 17.80 -25.83
C ARG A 514 33.84 16.63 -25.69
N THR A 515 35.04 16.90 -25.20
CA THR A 515 36.01 15.85 -24.87
C THR A 515 35.73 15.32 -23.47
N LYS A 516 35.97 14.02 -23.27
CA LYS A 516 35.69 13.34 -22.00
C LYS A 516 36.81 12.39 -21.59
N GLU A 517 37.06 12.32 -20.28
CA GLU A 517 38.10 11.50 -19.66
C GLU A 517 37.55 10.81 -18.41
N ASN A 518 37.82 9.52 -18.23
CA ASN A 518 37.51 8.83 -16.99
C ASN A 518 38.67 8.97 -16.00
N ILE A 519 38.41 9.62 -14.86
CA ILE A 519 39.40 9.91 -13.81
C ILE A 519 39.19 9.04 -12.55
N LEU A 520 38.29 8.05 -12.60
CA LEU A 520 38.12 7.10 -11.50
C LEU A 520 39.41 6.27 -11.31
N PRO A 521 39.97 6.18 -10.09
CA PRO A 521 41.15 5.36 -9.86
C PRO A 521 40.82 3.88 -10.05
N ALA A 522 41.75 3.12 -10.63
CA ALA A 522 41.54 1.71 -10.95
C ALA A 522 41.20 0.82 -9.74
N ALA A 523 41.55 1.26 -8.52
CA ALA A 523 41.20 0.55 -7.28
C ALA A 523 39.69 0.53 -6.99
N TYR A 524 38.91 1.40 -7.62
CA TYR A 524 37.47 1.56 -7.41
C TYR A 524 36.63 1.13 -8.61
N SER A 525 37.22 0.38 -9.56
CA SER A 525 36.51 -0.07 -10.77
C SER A 525 35.40 -1.10 -10.50
N ASP A 526 35.32 -1.63 -9.27
CA ASP A 526 34.33 -2.58 -8.80
C ASP A 526 33.13 -1.92 -8.09
N GLN A 527 33.17 -0.59 -7.90
CA GLN A 527 32.06 0.16 -7.31
C GLN A 527 30.88 0.24 -8.29
N GLU A 528 29.66 0.34 -7.74
CA GLU A 528 28.43 0.45 -8.52
C GLU A 528 28.25 1.86 -9.09
N PHE A 529 28.50 2.89 -8.28
CA PHE A 529 28.32 4.28 -8.69
C PHE A 529 29.36 5.21 -8.08
N ALA A 530 29.82 6.19 -8.88
CA ALA A 530 30.16 7.50 -8.34
C ALA A 530 28.85 8.28 -8.17
N TYR A 531 28.34 8.32 -6.95
CA TYR A 531 26.92 8.56 -6.68
C TYR A 531 26.57 10.03 -6.48
N ARG A 532 27.43 10.82 -5.81
CA ARG A 532 27.19 12.23 -5.45
C ARG A 532 28.47 13.06 -5.55
N PHE A 533 28.30 14.31 -5.98
CA PHE A 533 29.37 15.21 -6.37
C PHE A 533 29.13 16.59 -5.77
N ASN A 534 30.09 17.12 -5.02
CA ASN A 534 30.07 18.51 -4.54
C ASN A 534 31.36 19.22 -4.94
N ILE A 535 31.25 20.46 -5.39
CA ILE A 535 32.40 21.36 -5.54
C ILE A 535 32.31 22.42 -4.46
N SER A 536 33.29 22.42 -3.55
CA SER A 536 33.47 23.46 -2.55
C SER A 536 34.89 24.00 -2.64
N GLY A 537 35.03 25.33 -2.77
CA GLY A 537 36.31 25.96 -3.07
C GLY A 537 36.89 25.48 -4.41
N ARG A 538 38.10 24.93 -4.38
CA ARG A 538 38.75 24.26 -5.54
C ARG A 538 38.89 22.75 -5.34
N LYS A 539 38.01 22.15 -4.54
CA LYS A 539 37.97 20.70 -4.30
C LYS A 539 36.69 20.10 -4.87
N LEU A 540 36.82 18.92 -5.48
CA LEU A 540 35.72 18.08 -5.89
C LEU A 540 35.63 16.88 -4.95
N PHE A 541 34.49 16.74 -4.27
CA PHE A 541 34.15 15.63 -3.41
C PHE A 541 33.28 14.66 -4.19
N VAL A 542 33.67 13.38 -4.24
CA VAL A 542 32.94 12.33 -4.94
C VAL A 542 32.70 11.16 -4.01
N LYS A 543 31.43 10.81 -3.78
CA LYS A 543 31.04 9.68 -2.94
C LYS A 543 30.75 8.44 -3.79
N LEU A 544 31.32 7.30 -3.41
CA LEU A 544 31.16 6.02 -4.09
C LEU A 544 30.15 5.12 -3.36
N THR A 545 29.46 4.26 -4.10
CA THR A 545 28.60 3.20 -3.55
C THR A 545 28.97 1.86 -4.19
N PRO A 546 28.86 0.73 -3.46
CA PRO A 546 28.16 0.57 -2.18
C PRO A 546 29.03 0.77 -0.92
N ASP A 547 30.33 0.98 -1.08
CA ASP A 547 31.28 0.99 0.05
C ASP A 547 31.35 2.33 0.80
N TYR A 548 30.68 3.37 0.31
CA TYR A 548 30.60 4.69 0.93
C TYR A 548 31.96 5.38 1.13
N GLN A 549 32.91 5.12 0.24
CA GLN A 549 34.18 5.84 0.17
C GLN A 549 33.98 7.24 -0.43
N MET A 550 34.60 8.28 0.15
CA MET A 550 34.66 9.63 -0.42
C MET A 550 36.05 9.92 -0.97
N LEU A 551 36.11 10.32 -2.24
CA LEU A 551 37.31 10.78 -2.93
C LEU A 551 37.32 12.30 -3.00
N VAL A 552 38.47 12.92 -2.73
CA VAL A 552 38.63 14.38 -2.83
C VAL A 552 39.72 14.73 -3.83
N TYR A 553 39.34 15.41 -4.91
CA TYR A 553 40.24 15.88 -5.95
C TYR A 553 40.51 17.37 -5.81
N ASP A 554 41.75 17.77 -6.04
CA ASP A 554 42.10 19.16 -6.29
C ASP A 554 41.81 19.53 -7.74
N LEU A 555 40.97 20.54 -7.97
CA LEU A 555 40.51 20.91 -9.30
C LEU A 555 41.55 21.72 -10.09
N ASP A 556 42.54 22.31 -9.44
CA ASP A 556 43.57 23.10 -10.11
C ASP A 556 44.69 22.21 -10.67
N THR A 557 45.00 21.12 -9.98
CA THR A 557 46.03 20.14 -10.36
C THR A 557 45.45 18.87 -10.98
N GLY A 558 44.18 18.55 -10.72
CA GLY A 558 43.52 17.31 -11.13
C GLY A 558 43.91 16.07 -10.32
N VAL A 559 44.61 16.24 -9.19
CA VAL A 559 45.16 15.14 -8.39
C VAL A 559 44.16 14.70 -7.31
N LEU A 560 44.05 13.39 -7.08
CA LEU A 560 43.36 12.83 -5.92
C LEU A 560 44.19 13.09 -4.66
N GLU A 561 43.66 13.89 -3.73
CA GLU A 561 44.35 14.27 -2.50
C GLU A 561 43.99 13.40 -1.30
N SER A 562 42.71 13.01 -1.19
CA SER A 562 42.20 12.27 -0.03
C SER A 562 41.27 11.14 -0.43
N GLU A 563 41.35 10.06 0.34
CA GLU A 563 40.49 8.89 0.28
C GLU A 563 39.93 8.67 1.69
N ILE A 564 38.66 8.99 1.90
CA ILE A 564 38.01 9.01 3.22
C ILE A 564 36.98 7.87 3.30
N PRO A 565 37.22 6.84 4.13
CA PRO A 565 36.23 5.78 4.37
C PRO A 565 35.09 6.28 5.25
N MET A 566 33.85 5.87 4.93
CA MET A 566 32.65 6.22 5.70
C MET A 566 31.78 4.95 5.87
N ALA A 567 31.17 4.72 7.04
CA ALA A 567 30.29 3.56 7.25
C ALA A 567 28.80 3.90 7.01
N TYR A 568 28.42 5.15 7.28
CA TYR A 568 27.06 5.68 7.07
C TYR A 568 27.16 7.20 6.89
N ALA A 569 26.64 7.78 5.80
CA ALA A 569 26.83 9.20 5.57
C ALA A 569 25.66 9.83 4.82
N GLY A 570 25.34 11.07 5.18
CA GLY A 570 24.62 11.99 4.30
C GLY A 570 25.33 12.12 2.95
N PHE A 571 24.62 12.60 1.94
CA PHE A 571 25.15 12.62 0.57
C PHE A 571 25.99 13.85 0.25
N GLU A 572 25.88 14.87 1.10
CA GLU A 572 26.30 16.23 0.77
C GLU A 572 27.48 16.74 1.60
N VAL A 573 28.21 17.69 1.00
CA VAL A 573 29.29 18.46 1.62
C VAL A 573 28.89 19.93 1.59
N SER A 574 29.00 20.62 2.73
CA SER A 574 28.60 22.02 2.83
C SER A 574 29.43 22.93 1.91
N PRO A 575 28.94 24.14 1.61
CA PRO A 575 29.79 25.24 1.17
C PRO A 575 30.94 25.53 2.16
N PRO A 576 31.91 26.39 1.80
CA PRO A 576 32.92 26.86 2.72
C PRO A 576 32.32 27.55 3.95
N SER A 577 32.84 27.24 5.14
CA SER A 577 32.33 27.78 6.39
C SER A 577 32.50 29.30 6.48
N PRO A 578 31.46 30.02 6.94
CA PRO A 578 31.54 31.47 7.12
C PRO A 578 32.48 31.88 8.27
N LEU A 579 32.85 30.96 9.16
CA LEU A 579 33.81 31.20 10.25
C LEU A 579 35.25 30.88 9.85
N ASN A 580 35.45 30.00 8.87
CA ASN A 580 36.75 29.67 8.29
C ASN A 580 36.54 29.14 6.86
N SER A 581 36.93 29.92 5.85
CA SER A 581 36.72 29.59 4.44
C SER A 581 37.49 28.37 3.96
N ASP A 582 38.46 27.87 4.72
CA ASP A 582 39.20 26.65 4.38
C ASP A 582 38.46 25.38 4.85
N LEU A 583 37.44 25.50 5.70
CA LEU A 583 36.71 24.36 6.25
C LEU A 583 35.36 24.13 5.54
N VAL A 584 35.07 22.87 5.26
CA VAL A 584 33.73 22.38 4.89
C VAL A 584 33.26 21.33 5.89
N TYR A 585 31.95 21.13 5.98
CA TYR A 585 31.30 20.18 6.87
C TYR A 585 30.60 19.08 6.08
N TYR A 586 30.56 17.88 6.65
CA TYR A 586 29.80 16.75 6.13
C TYR A 586 29.37 15.86 7.30
N ILE A 587 28.45 14.93 7.06
CA ILE A 587 28.00 13.97 8.06
C ILE A 587 28.51 12.59 7.69
N ALA A 588 29.18 11.94 8.63
CA ALA A 588 29.62 10.56 8.54
C ALA A 588 29.49 9.90 9.89
N ASP A 589 29.19 8.60 9.91
CA ASP A 589 29.19 7.75 11.09
C ASP A 589 28.37 8.32 12.27
N GLY A 590 27.22 8.94 11.94
CA GLY A 590 26.31 9.53 12.92
C GLY A 590 26.82 10.80 13.61
N GLN A 591 27.79 11.50 13.01
CA GLN A 591 28.38 12.71 13.59
C GLN A 591 28.85 13.70 12.51
N PHE A 592 29.04 14.96 12.91
CA PHE A 592 29.59 15.98 12.02
C PHE A 592 31.11 15.83 11.90
N TYR A 593 31.60 16.00 10.68
CA TYR A 593 33.02 16.06 10.35
C TYR A 593 33.35 17.39 9.68
N THR A 594 34.63 17.75 9.77
CA THR A 594 35.22 18.84 9.01
C THR A 594 36.28 18.31 8.04
N TYR A 595 36.40 18.94 6.88
CA TYR A 595 37.53 18.79 5.96
C TYR A 595 38.18 20.16 5.75
N ASP A 596 39.49 20.25 5.98
CA ASP A 596 40.31 21.43 5.71
C ASP A 596 40.86 21.34 4.28
N MET A 597 40.33 22.17 3.40
CA MET A 597 40.69 22.23 1.99
C MET A 597 42.12 22.70 1.73
N SER A 598 42.78 23.33 2.71
CA SER A 598 44.15 23.82 2.59
C SER A 598 45.19 22.76 3.00
N THR A 599 44.84 21.88 3.95
CA THR A 599 45.76 20.88 4.50
C THR A 599 45.39 19.43 4.18
N ALA A 600 44.22 19.20 3.59
CA ALA A 600 43.60 17.90 3.37
C ALA A 600 43.34 17.11 4.68
N ALA A 601 43.35 17.77 5.83
CA ALA A 601 43.04 17.16 7.10
C ALA A 601 41.52 17.02 7.28
N TYR A 602 41.06 15.88 7.80
CA TYR A 602 39.67 15.68 8.19
C TYR A 602 39.56 15.13 9.61
N GLN A 603 38.53 15.57 10.33
CA GLN A 603 38.31 15.16 11.73
C GLN A 603 36.84 15.30 12.13
N ALA A 604 36.41 14.42 13.04
CA ALA A 604 35.11 14.54 13.71
C ALA A 604 35.08 15.79 14.58
N THR A 605 33.94 16.48 14.63
CA THR A 605 33.74 17.62 15.53
C THR A 605 33.47 17.18 16.97
N GLY A 606 33.11 15.91 17.17
CA GLY A 606 32.63 15.36 18.44
C GLY A 606 31.15 15.65 18.72
N VAL A 607 30.42 16.19 17.74
CA VAL A 607 28.97 16.45 17.83
C VAL A 607 28.23 15.41 17.02
N GLU A 608 27.38 14.64 17.70
CA GLU A 608 26.60 13.56 17.11
C GLU A 608 25.35 14.10 16.41
N ILE A 609 25.00 13.46 15.29
CA ILE A 609 23.77 13.63 14.55
C ILE A 609 23.42 12.32 13.84
N ASP A 610 22.38 11.63 14.30
CA ASP A 610 21.93 10.35 13.73
C ASP A 610 20.97 10.56 12.54
N LEU A 611 21.33 11.49 11.64
CA LEU A 611 20.58 11.84 10.43
C LEU A 611 21.51 11.83 9.21
N ALA A 612 20.95 11.58 8.02
CA ALA A 612 21.66 11.68 6.76
C ALA A 612 21.14 12.88 5.98
N ALA A 613 21.97 13.91 5.80
CA ALA A 613 21.54 15.13 5.12
C ALA A 613 21.33 14.92 3.61
N ASN A 614 20.18 15.39 3.10
CA ASN A 614 19.88 15.58 1.68
C ASN A 614 20.51 16.87 1.14
N ASP A 615 20.69 17.89 1.98
CA ASP A 615 21.41 19.13 1.68
C ASP A 615 22.05 19.74 2.94
N LEU A 616 23.12 20.51 2.77
CA LEU A 616 23.87 21.21 3.81
C LEU A 616 24.21 22.64 3.40
N ASP A 617 23.89 23.61 4.25
CA ASP A 617 24.21 25.03 4.01
C ASP A 617 24.44 25.77 5.35
N PHE A 618 24.66 27.08 5.31
CA PHE A 618 24.76 27.95 6.48
C PHE A 618 23.68 29.02 6.49
N MET A 619 23.22 29.35 7.69
CA MET A 619 22.39 30.53 7.93
C MET A 619 22.71 31.19 9.27
N GLN A 620 22.26 32.43 9.46
CA GLN A 620 22.33 33.09 10.75
C GLN A 620 21.01 32.96 11.50
N VAL A 621 21.08 32.51 12.75
CA VAL A 621 19.95 32.52 13.68
C VAL A 621 20.38 33.34 14.90
N ASN A 622 19.62 34.40 15.21
CA ASN A 622 19.92 35.32 16.31
C ASN A 622 21.37 35.87 16.30
N GLY A 623 21.92 36.10 15.10
CA GLY A 623 23.28 36.63 14.91
C GLY A 623 24.41 35.62 15.06
N GLN A 624 24.11 34.32 15.21
CA GLN A 624 25.10 33.24 15.25
C GLN A 624 24.99 32.35 14.01
N TRP A 625 26.14 31.91 13.50
CA TRP A 625 26.21 31.01 12.34
C TRP A 625 25.83 29.58 12.74
N GLN A 626 24.89 29.02 11.98
CA GLN A 626 24.42 27.66 12.08
C GLN A 626 24.78 26.93 10.78
N LEU A 627 25.28 25.71 10.87
CA LEU A 627 25.15 24.74 9.78
C LEU A 627 23.70 24.24 9.78
N VAL A 628 23.06 24.19 8.62
CA VAL A 628 21.71 23.67 8.45
C VAL A 628 21.71 22.48 7.52
N GLY A 629 20.80 21.55 7.76
CA GLY A 629 20.56 20.43 6.87
C GLY A 629 19.16 19.87 7.03
N ASN A 630 18.79 18.94 6.15
CA ASN A 630 17.50 18.24 6.24
C ASN A 630 17.64 16.76 5.91
N SER A 631 16.75 15.94 6.49
CA SER A 631 16.73 14.49 6.33
C SER A 631 15.28 14.00 6.44
N ALA A 632 14.81 13.23 5.46
CA ALA A 632 13.47 12.65 5.44
C ALA A 632 12.34 13.68 5.70
N ASP A 633 11.79 13.74 6.92
CA ASP A 633 10.70 14.61 7.37
C ASP A 633 11.16 15.68 8.39
N GLN A 634 12.48 15.85 8.55
CA GLN A 634 13.08 16.72 9.54
C GLN A 634 14.11 17.68 8.93
N MET A 635 14.33 18.79 9.63
CA MET A 635 15.49 19.66 9.43
C MET A 635 16.29 19.77 10.73
N PHE A 636 17.54 20.21 10.63
CA PHE A 636 18.38 20.47 11.79
C PHE A 636 19.21 21.74 11.64
N THR A 637 19.60 22.29 12.79
CA THR A 637 20.61 23.35 12.91
C THR A 637 21.72 22.89 13.84
N TYR A 638 22.96 23.23 13.52
CA TYR A 638 24.14 23.01 14.34
C TYR A 638 24.89 24.33 14.55
N ASN A 639 24.91 24.79 15.81
CA ASN A 639 25.51 26.06 16.17
C ASN A 639 27.03 25.93 16.24
N LEU A 640 27.72 26.56 15.30
CA LEU A 640 29.17 26.45 15.16
C LEU A 640 29.96 27.09 16.32
N VAL A 641 29.29 27.89 17.18
CA VAL A 641 29.90 28.55 18.33
C VAL A 641 29.62 27.80 19.63
N THR A 642 28.37 27.41 19.87
CA THR A 642 27.98 26.77 21.14
C THR A 642 28.08 25.25 21.11
N GLY A 643 28.02 24.64 19.92
CA GLY A 643 27.97 23.19 19.75
C GLY A 643 26.56 22.62 19.78
N ASP A 644 25.52 23.44 19.97
CA ASP A 644 24.14 22.97 20.13
C ASP A 644 23.56 22.46 18.80
N VAL A 645 22.81 21.37 18.86
CA VAL A 645 22.03 20.82 17.74
C VAL A 645 20.55 20.92 18.06
N VAL A 646 19.76 21.44 17.13
CA VAL A 646 18.29 21.44 17.20
C VAL A 646 17.74 20.71 15.99
N ILE A 647 16.89 19.71 16.24
CA ILE A 647 16.13 18.98 15.21
C ILE A 647 14.69 19.49 15.25
N THR A 648 14.14 19.80 14.07
CA THR A 648 12.81 20.34 13.88
C THR A 648 12.06 19.47 12.88
N ASP A 649 10.91 18.94 13.29
CA ASP A 649 10.00 18.24 12.38
C ASP A 649 9.36 19.24 11.41
N LEU A 650 9.27 18.86 10.13
CA LEU A 650 8.71 19.71 9.09
C LEU A 650 7.18 19.59 9.07
N ASP A 651 6.50 20.73 8.95
CA ASP A 651 5.03 20.78 8.82
C ASP A 651 4.58 20.44 7.40
N LEU A 652 4.49 19.15 7.08
CA LEU A 652 4.14 18.64 5.74
C LEU A 652 2.95 17.68 5.78
N PRO A 653 2.04 17.73 4.79
CA PRO A 653 0.94 16.78 4.73
C PRO A 653 1.42 15.38 4.37
N LEU A 654 0.74 14.36 4.88
CA LEU A 654 1.06 12.96 4.58
C LEU A 654 0.70 12.60 3.12
N GLN A 655 1.48 11.70 2.53
CA GLN A 655 1.30 11.21 1.16
C GLN A 655 1.13 9.69 1.16
N ASP A 656 0.32 9.18 0.24
CA ASP A 656 0.15 7.73 0.05
C ASP A 656 1.38 7.11 -0.61
N PHE A 657 1.70 5.89 -0.21
CA PHE A 657 2.82 5.13 -0.76
C PHE A 657 2.39 3.82 -1.39
N GLN A 658 3.03 3.51 -2.51
CA GLN A 658 2.75 2.28 -3.23
C GLN A 658 3.26 1.04 -2.47
N SER A 659 2.47 -0.02 -2.56
CA SER A 659 2.75 -1.35 -2.02
C SER A 659 3.78 -2.09 -2.88
N ARG A 660 4.63 -2.93 -2.30
CA ARG A 660 5.59 -3.79 -3.01
C ARG A 660 5.34 -5.28 -2.85
N ASP A 661 4.67 -5.69 -1.80
CA ASP A 661 4.23 -7.06 -1.60
C ASP A 661 3.01 -7.06 -0.67
N VAL A 662 2.21 -8.14 -0.73
CA VAL A 662 1.03 -8.35 0.12
C VAL A 662 1.05 -9.79 0.61
N HIS A 663 1.02 -10.01 1.93
CA HIS A 663 1.13 -11.34 2.53
C HIS A 663 0.14 -11.53 3.69
N ALA A 664 -0.45 -12.72 3.79
CA ALA A 664 -1.28 -13.06 4.94
C ALA A 664 -0.37 -13.56 6.06
N GLY A 665 -0.43 -12.89 7.20
CA GLY A 665 0.34 -13.24 8.38
C GLY A 665 -0.28 -14.40 9.16
N PRO A 666 0.50 -15.00 10.08
CA PRO A 666 0.06 -16.14 10.87
C PRO A 666 -0.98 -15.79 11.96
N ASP A 667 -1.24 -14.51 12.18
CA ASP A 667 -2.22 -13.98 13.12
C ASP A 667 -3.57 -13.62 12.46
N GLY A 668 -3.75 -14.01 11.19
CA GLY A 668 -4.95 -13.75 10.41
C GLY A 668 -5.03 -12.35 9.81
N LYS A 669 -4.00 -11.51 9.97
CA LYS A 669 -3.92 -10.17 9.37
C LYS A 669 -3.26 -10.21 7.99
N VAL A 670 -3.44 -9.14 7.22
CA VAL A 670 -2.82 -8.93 5.91
C VAL A 670 -1.79 -7.82 6.01
N TYR A 671 -0.55 -8.14 5.65
CA TYR A 671 0.59 -7.24 5.70
C TYR A 671 0.94 -6.76 4.29
N THR A 672 1.32 -5.49 4.18
CA THR A 672 1.69 -4.86 2.91
C THR A 672 3.00 -4.12 3.07
N THR A 673 4.04 -4.45 2.30
CA THR A 673 5.33 -3.71 2.36
C THR A 673 5.31 -2.48 1.46
N GLY A 674 6.01 -1.43 1.87
CA GLY A 674 6.13 -0.19 1.11
C GLY A 674 7.27 -0.21 0.10
N TYR A 675 7.08 0.53 -1.00
CA TYR A 675 8.19 0.95 -1.85
C TYR A 675 9.08 1.95 -1.12
N GLN A 676 10.40 1.88 -1.33
CA GLN A 676 11.40 2.69 -0.62
C GLN A 676 11.30 2.56 0.92
N TYR A 677 11.17 3.65 1.68
CA TYR A 677 11.38 3.63 3.13
C TYR A 677 10.08 3.58 3.95
N HIS A 678 8.98 3.12 3.36
CA HIS A 678 7.62 3.36 3.89
C HIS A 678 7.04 2.25 4.76
N GLY A 679 7.87 1.26 5.10
CA GLY A 679 7.57 0.32 6.16
C GLY A 679 6.55 -0.74 5.77
N VAL A 680 5.67 -1.10 6.71
CA VAL A 680 4.66 -2.16 6.55
C VAL A 680 3.29 -1.67 7.02
N GLY A 681 2.28 -1.72 6.16
CA GLY A 681 0.87 -1.55 6.51
C GLY A 681 0.25 -2.87 6.98
N ILE A 682 -0.67 -2.82 7.95
CA ILE A 682 -1.36 -4.00 8.49
C ILE A 682 -2.87 -3.81 8.40
N TYR A 683 -3.55 -4.66 7.63
CA TYR A 683 -4.99 -4.78 7.59
C TYR A 683 -5.45 -5.98 8.42
N ASP A 684 -6.48 -5.81 9.24
CA ASP A 684 -7.11 -6.85 10.04
C ASP A 684 -8.50 -7.17 9.46
N PRO A 685 -8.65 -8.30 8.75
CA PRO A 685 -9.94 -8.76 8.22
C PRO A 685 -11.01 -8.97 9.31
N ALA A 686 -10.63 -9.30 10.55
CA ALA A 686 -11.59 -9.57 11.61
C ALA A 686 -12.31 -8.29 12.07
N THR A 687 -11.62 -7.15 12.03
CA THR A 687 -12.19 -5.85 12.37
C THR A 687 -12.57 -5.02 11.13
N GLY A 688 -12.08 -5.40 9.95
CA GLY A 688 -12.27 -4.69 8.69
C GLY A 688 -11.42 -3.42 8.57
N ARG A 689 -10.28 -3.34 9.27
CA ARG A 689 -9.54 -2.10 9.51
C ARG A 689 -8.07 -2.19 9.19
N ILE A 690 -7.45 -1.06 8.86
CA ILE A 690 -6.00 -0.93 8.88
C ILE A 690 -5.61 -0.54 10.32
N VAL A 691 -4.84 -1.41 10.97
CA VAL A 691 -4.58 -1.33 12.42
C VAL A 691 -3.23 -0.72 12.77
N ASN A 692 -2.29 -0.66 11.83
CA ASN A 692 -0.99 -0.02 12.05
C ASN A 692 -0.23 0.28 10.74
N GLN A 693 0.70 1.22 10.80
CA GLN A 693 1.79 1.39 9.85
C GLN A 693 3.13 1.43 10.60
N MET A 694 4.02 0.49 10.28
CA MET A 694 5.27 0.31 11.00
C MET A 694 6.46 0.78 10.15
N LYS A 695 7.12 1.88 10.54
CA LYS A 695 8.26 2.51 9.84
C LYS A 695 9.61 2.00 10.36
N GLY A 696 10.69 2.09 9.59
CA GLY A 696 12.04 1.76 10.08
C GLY A 696 12.65 0.49 9.51
N ILE A 697 12.01 -0.08 8.48
CA ILE A 697 12.66 -1.00 7.54
C ILE A 697 12.59 -0.40 6.13
N GLY A 698 13.53 -0.80 5.27
CA GLY A 698 13.54 -0.40 3.87
C GLY A 698 12.47 -1.10 3.04
N GLN A 699 12.63 -1.04 1.72
CA GLN A 699 11.63 -1.55 0.77
C GLN A 699 11.52 -3.06 0.89
N GLY A 700 10.37 -3.59 1.32
CA GLY A 700 10.14 -5.02 1.40
C GLY A 700 9.87 -5.62 0.01
N GLU A 701 10.66 -6.60 -0.42
CA GLU A 701 10.55 -7.24 -1.74
C GLU A 701 9.84 -8.60 -1.67
N GLY A 702 9.87 -9.26 -0.51
CA GLY A 702 9.20 -10.53 -0.28
C GLY A 702 8.92 -10.75 1.21
N MET A 703 7.82 -11.45 1.50
CA MET A 703 7.42 -11.85 2.84
C MET A 703 7.13 -13.35 2.92
N SER A 704 7.27 -13.91 4.12
CA SER A 704 6.76 -15.24 4.45
C SER A 704 6.54 -15.39 5.95
N HIS A 705 5.97 -16.50 6.41
CA HIS A 705 5.80 -16.74 7.85
C HIS A 705 6.10 -18.20 8.23
N ILE A 706 6.47 -18.41 9.51
CA ILE A 706 6.61 -19.73 10.13
C ILE A 706 6.14 -19.60 11.58
N GLY A 707 5.18 -20.43 12.02
CA GLY A 707 4.63 -20.29 13.37
C GLY A 707 4.01 -18.91 13.56
N THR A 708 4.41 -18.18 14.61
CA THR A 708 3.91 -16.82 14.90
C THR A 708 4.73 -15.71 14.25
N ASP A 709 5.83 -16.04 13.58
CA ASP A 709 6.80 -15.07 13.09
C ASP A 709 6.59 -14.75 11.61
N LEU A 710 6.49 -13.47 11.30
CA LEU A 710 6.56 -12.93 9.94
C LEU A 710 8.02 -12.61 9.60
N TYR A 711 8.47 -13.04 8.42
CA TYR A 711 9.80 -12.76 7.89
C TYR A 711 9.69 -11.80 6.71
N ILE A 712 10.51 -10.75 6.73
CA ILE A 712 10.48 -9.69 5.73
C ILE A 712 11.87 -9.54 5.12
N GLY A 713 11.97 -9.71 3.81
CA GLY A 713 13.19 -9.46 3.05
C GLY A 713 13.15 -8.06 2.42
N THR A 714 14.18 -7.24 2.63
CA THR A 714 14.23 -5.87 2.12
C THR A 714 15.29 -5.67 1.04
N TYR A 715 14.97 -4.84 0.05
CA TYR A 715 15.91 -4.31 -0.94
C TYR A 715 17.02 -3.48 -0.28
N GLY A 716 18.22 -3.63 -0.82
CA GLY A 716 19.45 -3.06 -0.31
C GLY A 716 20.13 -4.10 0.56
N LYS A 717 21.13 -4.79 0.00
CA LYS A 717 21.94 -5.80 0.72
C LYS A 717 21.19 -7.09 1.08
N ALA A 718 19.96 -7.30 0.59
CA ALA A 718 19.12 -8.45 0.92
C ALA A 718 19.07 -8.76 2.43
N LYS A 719 18.67 -7.76 3.23
CA LYS A 719 18.51 -7.89 4.68
C LYS A 719 17.23 -8.66 5.01
N ILE A 720 17.31 -9.55 5.99
CA ILE A 720 16.19 -10.37 6.46
C ILE A 720 15.85 -9.99 7.89
N TYR A 721 14.57 -9.70 8.12
CA TYR A 721 14.01 -9.33 9.42
C TYR A 721 12.96 -10.35 9.87
N LYS A 722 12.78 -10.47 11.18
CA LYS A 722 11.76 -11.30 11.84
C LYS A 722 10.89 -10.45 12.74
N TYR A 723 9.58 -10.58 12.60
CA TYR A 723 8.57 -9.87 13.38
C TYR A 723 7.65 -10.89 14.07
N ASP A 724 7.70 -10.93 15.41
CA ASP A 724 6.78 -11.73 16.22
C ASP A 724 5.42 -11.03 16.29
N THR A 725 4.44 -11.58 15.57
CA THR A 725 3.09 -11.03 15.44
C THR A 725 2.29 -11.01 16.75
N THR A 726 2.73 -11.74 17.79
CA THR A 726 2.06 -11.79 19.10
C THR A 726 2.51 -10.69 20.05
N SER A 727 3.73 -10.16 19.85
CA SER A 727 4.34 -9.17 20.75
C SER A 727 3.99 -7.72 20.42
N MET A 728 3.64 -7.47 19.15
CA MET A 728 3.48 -6.12 18.57
C MET A 728 4.71 -5.20 18.73
N GLN A 729 5.88 -5.72 19.09
CA GLN A 729 7.09 -4.91 19.26
C GLN A 729 7.72 -4.56 17.92
N TRP A 730 8.12 -3.30 17.77
CA TRP A 730 8.75 -2.77 16.56
C TRP A 730 9.90 -1.83 16.93
N PRO A 731 11.04 -1.80 16.18
CA PRO A 731 11.33 -2.46 14.89
C PRO A 731 11.47 -3.99 14.96
N PRO A 732 11.35 -4.71 13.83
CA PRO A 732 11.50 -6.16 13.79
C PRO A 732 12.97 -6.54 14.02
N GLU A 733 13.19 -7.76 14.50
CA GLU A 733 14.53 -8.29 14.75
C GLU A 733 15.28 -8.44 13.43
N TYR A 734 16.43 -7.76 13.29
CA TYR A 734 17.34 -8.00 12.18
C TYR A 734 18.05 -9.35 12.38
N LEU A 735 17.94 -10.24 11.40
CA LEU A 735 18.58 -11.55 11.46
C LEU A 735 19.96 -11.54 10.79
N PHE A 736 19.99 -11.27 9.49
CA PHE A 736 21.22 -11.29 8.68
C PHE A 736 21.05 -10.54 7.34
N SER A 737 22.16 -10.40 6.63
CA SER A 737 22.27 -9.79 5.29
C SER A 737 22.98 -10.76 4.37
N LEU A 738 22.55 -10.84 3.10
CA LEU A 738 23.20 -11.66 2.07
C LEU A 738 24.18 -10.85 1.20
N SER A 739 24.48 -9.60 1.57
CA SER A 739 25.40 -8.73 0.83
C SER A 739 26.81 -9.27 0.66
N SER A 740 27.34 -10.03 1.63
CA SER A 740 28.66 -10.67 1.50
C SER A 740 28.72 -11.73 0.40
N TYR A 741 27.55 -12.17 -0.10
CA TYR A 741 27.37 -13.05 -1.25
C TYR A 741 26.92 -12.30 -2.51
N GLY A 742 27.04 -10.96 -2.53
CA GLY A 742 26.67 -10.12 -3.66
C GLY A 742 25.17 -10.09 -3.97
N GLN A 743 24.31 -10.27 -2.96
CA GLN A 743 22.85 -10.32 -3.12
C GLN A 743 22.17 -9.05 -2.62
N ASP A 744 21.08 -8.66 -3.31
CA ASP A 744 20.45 -7.34 -3.12
C ASP A 744 18.94 -7.38 -2.87
N ARG A 745 18.19 -8.20 -3.62
CA ARG A 745 16.72 -8.25 -3.55
C ARG A 745 16.19 -9.67 -3.30
N PRO A 746 15.65 -9.96 -2.11
CA PRO A 746 15.05 -11.25 -1.78
C PRO A 746 13.59 -11.30 -2.26
N TYR A 747 13.38 -11.73 -3.50
CA TYR A 747 12.04 -11.83 -4.10
C TYR A 747 11.31 -13.11 -3.70
N GLY A 748 11.96 -14.26 -3.85
CA GLY A 748 11.32 -15.55 -3.57
C GLY A 748 11.47 -15.89 -2.09
N MET A 749 10.42 -15.77 -1.29
CA MET A 749 10.47 -16.17 0.13
C MET A 749 9.39 -17.20 0.44
N LEU A 750 9.79 -18.32 1.06
CA LEU A 750 8.84 -19.36 1.46
C LEU A 750 9.26 -20.00 2.79
N GLY A 751 8.43 -19.85 3.82
CA GLY A 751 8.51 -20.58 5.07
C GLY A 751 7.90 -21.96 4.92
N VAL A 752 8.59 -22.99 5.44
CA VAL A 752 8.11 -24.38 5.43
C VAL A 752 8.13 -24.90 6.86
N GLU A 753 6.95 -24.93 7.50
CA GLU A 753 6.81 -25.31 8.91
C GLU A 753 7.29 -26.74 9.18
N SER A 754 7.01 -27.68 8.27
CA SER A 754 7.44 -29.08 8.44
C SER A 754 8.96 -29.24 8.49
N GLU A 755 9.70 -28.30 7.91
CA GLU A 755 11.16 -28.29 7.85
C GLU A 755 11.78 -27.33 8.88
N ASN A 756 10.98 -26.49 9.55
CA ASN A 756 11.45 -25.35 10.35
C ASN A 756 12.49 -24.49 9.60
N LYS A 757 12.22 -24.22 8.32
CA LYS A 757 13.15 -23.47 7.46
C LYS A 757 12.44 -22.39 6.66
N LEU A 758 13.11 -21.26 6.54
CA LEU A 758 12.81 -20.20 5.59
C LEU A 758 13.73 -20.35 4.38
N PHE A 759 13.15 -20.43 3.19
CA PHE A 759 13.89 -20.45 1.93
C PHE A 759 13.80 -19.08 1.25
N ILE A 760 14.93 -18.61 0.71
CA ILE A 760 15.08 -17.26 0.17
C ILE A 760 15.79 -17.35 -1.19
N GLY A 761 15.13 -16.89 -2.25
CA GLY A 761 15.66 -16.66 -3.58
C GLY A 761 15.92 -15.17 -3.81
N THR A 762 17.08 -14.85 -4.36
CA THR A 762 17.52 -13.46 -4.54
C THR A 762 17.87 -13.12 -5.98
N ALA A 763 17.68 -11.84 -6.33
CA ALA A 763 18.42 -11.19 -7.40
C ALA A 763 19.70 -10.54 -6.81
N PRO A 764 20.82 -10.57 -7.58
CA PRO A 764 22.10 -10.06 -7.11
C PRO A 764 22.20 -8.54 -7.15
N ASN A 765 23.34 -8.01 -6.68
CA ASN A 765 23.73 -6.61 -6.80
C ASN A 765 23.75 -6.11 -8.25
N TYR A 766 23.80 -4.78 -8.39
CA TYR A 766 23.99 -4.13 -9.68
C TYR A 766 25.24 -4.68 -10.40
N GLY A 767 25.17 -4.79 -11.73
CA GLY A 767 26.27 -5.29 -12.55
C GLY A 767 26.51 -6.82 -12.48
N SER A 768 25.73 -7.58 -11.70
CA SER A 768 25.89 -9.03 -11.55
C SER A 768 24.69 -9.84 -12.09
N LEU A 769 24.95 -11.05 -12.60
CA LEU A 769 23.94 -12.02 -13.04
C LEU A 769 23.72 -13.18 -12.04
N GLU A 770 24.54 -13.30 -11.01
CA GLU A 770 24.60 -14.48 -10.16
C GLU A 770 23.67 -14.41 -8.94
N GLY A 771 22.38 -14.73 -9.13
CA GLY A 771 21.44 -14.87 -8.02
C GLY A 771 21.76 -16.04 -7.08
N ALA A 772 21.10 -16.08 -5.92
CA ALA A 772 21.33 -17.12 -4.92
C ALA A 772 20.03 -17.76 -4.42
N PHE A 773 20.17 -18.97 -3.88
CA PHE A 773 19.15 -19.66 -3.09
C PHE A 773 19.69 -19.96 -1.70
N THR A 774 18.98 -19.54 -0.66
CA THR A 774 19.39 -19.66 0.74
C THR A 774 18.37 -20.47 1.53
N ALA A 775 18.85 -21.41 2.33
CA ALA A 775 18.03 -22.14 3.31
C ALA A 775 18.45 -21.70 4.72
N TYR A 776 17.56 -21.00 5.42
CA TYR A 776 17.73 -20.56 6.81
C TYR A 776 16.95 -21.47 7.76
N ASP A 777 17.66 -22.07 8.71
CA ASP A 777 17.09 -22.91 9.77
C ASP A 777 16.72 -22.04 10.96
N VAL A 778 15.42 -21.95 11.26
CA VAL A 778 14.93 -21.07 12.33
C VAL A 778 15.23 -21.65 13.71
N SER A 779 15.45 -22.96 13.82
CA SER A 779 15.72 -23.64 15.09
C SER A 779 17.15 -23.44 15.57
N THR A 780 18.10 -23.37 14.64
CA THR A 780 19.53 -23.17 14.95
C THR A 780 20.03 -21.76 14.64
N ALA A 781 19.21 -20.91 13.99
CA ALA A 781 19.58 -19.59 13.50
C ALA A 781 20.81 -19.62 12.56
N THR A 782 20.90 -20.64 11.71
CA THR A 782 22.00 -20.80 10.72
C THR A 782 21.44 -20.87 9.31
N TYR A 783 22.18 -20.36 8.33
CA TYR A 783 21.80 -20.43 6.91
C TYR A 783 22.88 -21.04 6.03
N ALA A 784 22.46 -21.65 4.92
CA ALA A 784 23.32 -22.14 3.84
C ALA A 784 22.96 -21.40 2.54
N VAL A 785 23.95 -20.75 1.91
CA VAL A 785 23.79 -19.98 0.67
C VAL A 785 24.34 -20.76 -0.51
N HIS A 786 23.52 -20.92 -1.54
CA HIS A 786 23.88 -21.50 -2.83
C HIS A 786 23.90 -20.40 -3.88
N GLN A 787 25.03 -19.71 -4.01
CA GLN A 787 25.24 -18.72 -5.06
C GLN A 787 25.26 -19.39 -6.44
N ASN A 788 24.70 -18.71 -7.43
CA ASN A 788 24.69 -19.15 -8.82
C ASN A 788 24.13 -20.58 -8.99
N ILE A 789 23.15 -20.95 -8.15
CA ILE A 789 22.52 -22.29 -8.14
C ILE A 789 21.98 -22.66 -9.52
N VAL A 790 21.49 -21.67 -10.27
CA VAL A 790 21.29 -21.73 -11.71
C VAL A 790 22.18 -20.66 -12.32
N THR A 791 23.03 -21.07 -13.26
CA THR A 791 24.06 -20.20 -13.86
C THR A 791 23.48 -18.92 -14.44
N ASN A 792 23.98 -17.77 -13.99
CA ASN A 792 23.65 -16.42 -14.44
C ASN A 792 22.16 -16.05 -14.36
N GLN A 793 21.45 -16.57 -13.36
CA GLN A 793 20.02 -16.28 -13.18
C GLN A 793 19.68 -15.93 -11.73
N SER A 794 18.70 -15.03 -11.57
CA SER A 794 18.09 -14.73 -10.27
C SER A 794 17.08 -15.81 -9.88
N VAL A 795 16.90 -16.07 -8.59
CA VAL A 795 15.84 -16.96 -8.08
C VAL A 795 14.70 -16.10 -7.54
N VAL A 796 13.49 -16.23 -8.11
CA VAL A 796 12.42 -15.25 -7.90
C VAL A 796 11.09 -15.84 -7.45
N SER A 797 10.88 -17.15 -7.58
CA SER A 797 9.68 -17.83 -7.10
C SER A 797 10.00 -19.20 -6.51
N LEU A 798 9.25 -19.63 -5.50
CA LEU A 798 9.48 -20.86 -4.75
C LEU A 798 8.18 -21.63 -4.52
N ALA A 799 8.25 -22.96 -4.55
CA ALA A 799 7.21 -23.86 -4.06
C ALA A 799 7.85 -25.05 -3.34
N TYR A 800 7.07 -25.73 -2.48
CA TYR A 800 7.55 -26.85 -1.68
C TYR A 800 6.62 -28.06 -1.83
N LYS A 801 7.21 -29.27 -1.86
CA LYS A 801 6.47 -30.53 -1.73
C LYS A 801 7.41 -31.63 -1.23
N ASP A 802 6.99 -32.37 -0.20
CA ASP A 802 7.57 -33.64 0.25
C ASP A 802 9.12 -33.66 0.38
N GLY A 803 9.69 -32.67 1.07
CA GLY A 803 11.14 -32.57 1.28
C GLY A 803 11.92 -31.92 0.13
N GLU A 804 11.22 -31.42 -0.90
CA GLU A 804 11.84 -30.78 -2.06
C GLU A 804 11.33 -29.36 -2.29
N MET A 805 12.27 -28.47 -2.59
CA MET A 805 12.01 -27.10 -3.00
C MET A 805 12.10 -26.99 -4.52
N TYR A 806 11.17 -26.27 -5.10
CA TYR A 806 11.08 -25.96 -6.53
C TYR A 806 11.33 -24.48 -6.69
N GLY A 807 12.38 -24.10 -7.44
CA GLY A 807 12.73 -22.71 -7.65
C GLY A 807 12.59 -22.29 -9.11
N GLY A 808 11.85 -21.21 -9.34
CA GLY A 808 11.70 -20.56 -10.63
C GLY A 808 12.66 -19.38 -10.75
N THR A 809 13.34 -19.29 -11.89
CA THR A 809 14.36 -18.28 -12.11
C THR A 809 13.96 -17.17 -13.08
N SER A 810 14.74 -16.11 -13.09
CA SER A 810 14.72 -15.01 -14.06
C SER A 810 16.08 -14.93 -14.74
N ILE A 811 16.13 -14.77 -16.07
CA ILE A 811 17.40 -14.57 -16.78
C ILE A 811 18.09 -13.26 -16.42
N TRP A 812 17.33 -12.30 -15.86
CA TRP A 812 17.89 -11.02 -15.43
C TRP A 812 18.58 -11.18 -14.09
N GLY A 813 19.75 -10.58 -13.97
CA GLY A 813 20.45 -10.33 -12.72
C GLY A 813 20.04 -9.01 -12.08
N GLY A 814 20.97 -8.37 -11.39
CA GLY A 814 20.80 -7.00 -10.92
C GLY A 814 20.73 -5.99 -12.08
N TYR A 815 20.36 -4.77 -11.76
CA TYR A 815 20.29 -3.69 -12.76
C TYR A 815 21.68 -3.32 -13.31
N GLY A 816 21.72 -2.78 -14.52
CA GLY A 816 22.96 -2.29 -15.15
C GLY A 816 23.80 -3.37 -15.87
N ILE A 817 23.28 -4.58 -16.04
CA ILE A 817 23.90 -5.64 -16.85
C ILE A 817 22.87 -6.35 -17.72
N ASP A 818 23.27 -6.68 -18.95
CA ASP A 818 22.42 -7.45 -19.87
C ASP A 818 22.44 -8.96 -19.53
N PRO A 819 21.29 -9.65 -19.62
CA PRO A 819 21.24 -11.09 -19.40
C PRO A 819 22.02 -11.85 -20.48
N THR A 820 22.79 -12.86 -20.08
CA THR A 820 23.52 -13.75 -20.99
C THR A 820 22.73 -15.01 -21.35
N GLU A 821 21.83 -15.44 -20.46
CA GLU A 821 20.93 -16.57 -20.67
C GLU A 821 19.67 -16.15 -21.44
N THR A 822 19.06 -17.09 -22.16
CA THR A 822 17.87 -16.81 -23.00
C THR A 822 16.57 -17.38 -22.46
N GLU A 823 16.65 -18.34 -21.54
CA GLU A 823 15.50 -19.06 -20.99
C GLU A 823 15.62 -19.22 -19.46
N ALA A 824 14.51 -18.96 -18.77
CA ALA A 824 14.35 -19.25 -17.35
C ALA A 824 14.23 -20.75 -17.10
N LYS A 825 14.66 -21.18 -15.93
CA LYS A 825 14.74 -22.58 -15.53
C LYS A 825 13.98 -22.85 -14.24
N LEU A 826 13.42 -24.04 -14.18
CA LEU A 826 12.91 -24.65 -12.96
C LEU A 826 14.03 -25.54 -12.41
N PHE A 827 14.42 -25.35 -11.15
CA PHE A 827 15.30 -26.29 -10.45
C PHE A 827 14.59 -26.98 -9.29
N VAL A 828 15.10 -28.15 -8.89
CA VAL A 828 14.67 -28.88 -7.69
C VAL A 828 15.85 -28.99 -6.73
N TYR A 829 15.61 -28.62 -5.49
CA TYR A 829 16.55 -28.71 -4.38
C TYR A 829 16.01 -29.69 -3.34
N ASP A 830 16.79 -30.71 -3.04
CA ASP A 830 16.48 -31.68 -2.01
C ASP A 830 16.89 -31.12 -0.64
N VAL A 831 15.92 -30.96 0.27
CA VAL A 831 16.14 -30.29 1.56
C VAL A 831 17.04 -31.10 2.47
N ALA A 832 16.94 -32.43 2.42
CA ALA A 832 17.68 -33.34 3.29
C ALA A 832 19.18 -33.39 2.98
N SER A 833 19.55 -33.51 1.70
CA SER A 833 20.95 -33.48 1.25
C SER A 833 21.50 -32.06 1.12
N GLY A 834 20.61 -31.08 0.98
CA GLY A 834 20.97 -29.69 0.79
C GLY A 834 21.60 -29.40 -0.57
N GLN A 835 21.15 -30.09 -1.63
CA GLN A 835 21.73 -30.03 -2.97
C GLN A 835 20.67 -29.81 -4.06
N LYS A 836 21.05 -29.13 -5.14
CA LYS A 836 20.27 -29.12 -6.39
C LYS A 836 20.35 -30.51 -7.03
N VAL A 837 19.20 -31.14 -7.24
CA VAL A 837 19.08 -32.51 -7.80
C VAL A 837 18.52 -32.53 -9.22
N TYR A 838 17.89 -31.45 -9.67
CA TYR A 838 17.30 -31.37 -11.01
C TYR A 838 17.24 -29.93 -11.52
N GLU A 839 17.26 -29.75 -12.84
CA GLU A 839 17.08 -28.47 -13.52
C GLU A 839 16.51 -28.71 -14.93
N THR A 840 15.56 -27.88 -15.37
CA THR A 840 14.99 -27.92 -16.73
C THR A 840 14.51 -26.56 -17.18
N VAL A 841 14.34 -26.35 -18.49
CA VAL A 841 13.53 -25.26 -19.04
C VAL A 841 12.08 -25.76 -19.14
N PRO A 842 11.14 -25.29 -18.31
CA PRO A 842 9.77 -25.81 -18.33
C PRO A 842 8.95 -25.29 -19.51
N VAL A 843 9.26 -24.09 -20.01
CA VAL A 843 8.59 -23.48 -21.17
C VAL A 843 9.64 -22.77 -22.02
N ALA A 844 9.83 -23.26 -23.25
CA ALA A 844 10.81 -22.71 -24.19
C ALA A 844 10.56 -21.22 -24.50
N GLY A 845 11.65 -20.46 -24.62
CA GLY A 845 11.70 -19.05 -24.96
C GLY A 845 11.19 -18.09 -23.88
N GLN A 846 10.82 -18.58 -22.69
CA GLN A 846 10.36 -17.72 -21.59
C GLN A 846 11.52 -17.27 -20.72
N LYS A 847 11.55 -15.97 -20.39
CA LYS A 847 12.67 -15.30 -19.71
C LYS A 847 12.57 -15.30 -18.18
N VAL A 848 11.39 -15.63 -17.63
CA VAL A 848 11.13 -15.60 -16.19
C VAL A 848 10.06 -16.62 -15.83
N ILE A 849 10.24 -17.28 -14.69
CA ILE A 849 9.22 -18.08 -13.99
C ILE A 849 8.89 -17.31 -12.71
N SER A 850 7.92 -16.39 -12.80
CA SER A 850 7.64 -15.43 -11.73
C SER A 850 6.71 -15.97 -10.65
N ALA A 851 5.98 -17.07 -10.91
CA ALA A 851 5.14 -17.72 -9.91
C ALA A 851 5.30 -19.23 -9.93
N LEU A 852 5.32 -19.83 -8.74
CA LEU A 852 5.20 -21.26 -8.50
C LEU A 852 4.22 -21.47 -7.33
N THR A 853 3.39 -22.51 -7.40
CA THR A 853 2.55 -22.94 -6.29
C THR A 853 2.33 -24.45 -6.33
N LEU A 854 2.09 -25.07 -5.18
CA LEU A 854 1.61 -26.44 -5.13
C LEU A 854 0.14 -26.45 -5.57
N GLY A 855 -0.13 -26.96 -6.77
CA GLY A 855 -1.47 -26.97 -7.33
C GLY A 855 -2.41 -27.95 -6.62
N PRO A 856 -3.73 -27.80 -6.84
CA PRO A 856 -4.77 -28.63 -6.21
C PRO A 856 -4.71 -30.11 -6.61
N ASP A 857 -3.95 -30.45 -7.66
CA ASP A 857 -3.72 -31.82 -8.12
C ASP A 857 -2.39 -32.43 -7.64
N GLY A 858 -1.71 -31.78 -6.69
CA GLY A 858 -0.46 -32.25 -6.10
C GLY A 858 0.78 -32.11 -7.00
N ASN A 859 0.65 -31.40 -8.13
CA ASN A 859 1.77 -31.03 -9.01
C ASN A 859 2.18 -29.57 -8.78
N ILE A 860 3.35 -29.19 -9.28
CA ILE A 860 3.82 -27.80 -9.20
C ILE A 860 3.28 -27.02 -10.39
N TRP A 861 2.44 -26.03 -10.12
CA TRP A 861 1.90 -25.12 -11.14
C TRP A 861 2.79 -23.88 -11.19
N GLY A 862 3.04 -23.35 -12.39
CA GLY A 862 3.85 -22.15 -12.53
C GLY A 862 3.48 -21.29 -13.73
N MET A 863 3.83 -20.01 -13.63
CA MET A 863 3.73 -19.05 -14.72
C MET A 863 5.11 -18.73 -15.26
N ALA A 864 5.41 -19.23 -16.46
CA ALA A 864 6.61 -18.89 -17.21
C ALA A 864 6.23 -17.87 -18.28
N GLY A 865 6.55 -16.61 -18.03
CA GLY A 865 5.93 -15.48 -18.70
C GLY A 865 4.40 -15.61 -18.71
N GLY A 866 3.78 -15.48 -19.88
CA GLY A 866 2.32 -15.63 -20.02
C GLY A 866 1.81 -17.07 -20.11
N THR A 867 2.64 -18.09 -19.89
CA THR A 867 2.28 -19.50 -20.08
C THR A 867 2.13 -20.21 -18.74
N LEU A 868 0.95 -20.81 -18.51
CA LEU A 868 0.73 -21.74 -17.41
C LEU A 868 1.40 -23.07 -17.77
N PHE A 869 2.28 -23.56 -16.91
CA PHE A 869 2.81 -24.92 -16.98
C PHE A 869 2.51 -25.69 -15.69
N ILE A 870 2.41 -27.02 -15.80
CA ILE A 870 2.26 -27.93 -14.66
C ILE A 870 3.37 -28.97 -14.73
N PHE A 871 4.20 -29.02 -13.70
CA PHE A 871 5.31 -29.93 -13.54
C PHE A 871 4.97 -31.04 -12.55
N ASN A 872 5.04 -32.29 -13.01
CA ASN A 872 4.84 -33.45 -12.15
C ASN A 872 6.13 -33.74 -11.36
N PRO A 873 6.08 -33.66 -10.02
CA PRO A 873 7.26 -33.82 -9.18
C PRO A 873 7.83 -35.25 -9.20
N ASP A 874 6.99 -36.27 -9.42
CA ASP A 874 7.39 -37.67 -9.37
C ASP A 874 8.10 -38.11 -10.65
N THR A 875 7.62 -37.67 -11.82
CA THR A 875 8.18 -38.03 -13.13
C THR A 875 9.19 -37.02 -13.64
N ARG A 876 9.28 -35.84 -13.01
CA ARG A 876 10.09 -34.69 -13.44
C ARG A 876 9.73 -34.15 -14.82
N GLN A 877 8.47 -34.27 -15.22
CA GLN A 877 7.99 -33.85 -16.55
C GLN A 877 7.00 -32.69 -16.46
N VAL A 878 7.07 -31.79 -17.44
CA VAL A 878 5.99 -30.84 -17.70
C VAL A 878 4.85 -31.58 -18.39
N ILE A 879 3.75 -31.77 -17.68
CA ILE A 879 2.57 -32.54 -18.14
C ILE A 879 1.49 -31.66 -18.76
N TYR A 880 1.62 -30.33 -18.62
CA TYR A 880 0.73 -29.36 -19.24
C TYR A 880 1.48 -28.05 -19.49
N ALA A 881 1.24 -27.43 -20.65
CA ALA A 881 1.68 -26.09 -20.95
C ALA A 881 0.66 -25.41 -21.87
N SER A 882 0.17 -24.23 -21.49
CA SER A 882 -0.79 -23.46 -22.29
C SER A 882 -0.55 -21.97 -22.10
N LYS A 883 -0.35 -21.25 -23.21
CA LYS A 883 -0.29 -19.79 -23.19
C LYS A 883 -1.62 -19.23 -22.73
N LYS A 884 -1.61 -18.45 -21.65
CA LYS A 884 -2.78 -17.78 -21.05
C LYS A 884 -2.76 -16.28 -21.30
N PHE A 885 -1.56 -15.70 -21.36
CA PHE A 885 -1.33 -14.28 -21.59
C PHE A 885 -0.26 -14.06 -22.65
N THR A 886 -0.29 -12.88 -23.27
CA THR A 886 0.84 -12.38 -24.07
C THR A 886 1.76 -11.59 -23.15
N ALA A 887 2.96 -12.10 -22.95
CA ALA A 887 4.05 -11.43 -22.23
C ALA A 887 5.17 -11.10 -23.21
N ASN A 888 5.52 -9.82 -23.30
CA ASN A 888 6.67 -9.33 -24.06
C ASN A 888 7.46 -8.43 -23.11
N TYR A 889 8.64 -8.89 -22.72
CA TYR A 889 9.49 -8.17 -21.78
C TYR A 889 10.51 -7.33 -22.55
N THR A 890 10.40 -6.01 -22.40
CA THR A 890 11.32 -5.01 -22.97
C THR A 890 12.24 -4.42 -21.91
N SER A 891 12.05 -4.76 -20.64
CA SER A 891 12.83 -4.32 -19.50
C SER A 891 12.98 -5.48 -18.51
N ILE A 892 13.92 -5.35 -17.58
CA ILE A 892 14.11 -6.28 -16.45
C ILE A 892 12.77 -6.48 -15.74
N THR A 893 12.39 -7.74 -15.54
CA THR A 893 11.15 -8.14 -14.85
C THR A 893 11.40 -9.38 -14.01
N HIS A 894 11.53 -9.22 -12.69
CA HIS A 894 11.71 -10.34 -11.75
C HIS A 894 10.38 -10.91 -11.27
N ILE A 895 9.40 -10.04 -11.04
CA ILE A 895 8.04 -10.39 -10.62
C ILE A 895 7.07 -9.92 -11.71
N ASP A 896 6.09 -10.77 -12.07
CA ASP A 896 5.02 -10.45 -13.03
C ASP A 896 3.72 -11.16 -12.68
N PHE A 897 3.81 -12.40 -12.19
CA PHE A 897 2.65 -13.19 -11.80
C PHE A 897 2.81 -13.65 -10.36
N ASP A 898 1.66 -13.85 -9.71
CA ASP A 898 1.52 -14.54 -8.42
C ASP A 898 0.44 -15.62 -8.56
N LEU A 899 0.53 -16.69 -7.78
CA LEU A 899 -0.45 -17.78 -7.75
C LEU A 899 -0.75 -18.24 -6.33
N VAL A 900 -2.04 -18.32 -6.00
CA VAL A 900 -2.53 -18.86 -4.72
C VAL A 900 -3.68 -19.84 -4.98
N VAL A 901 -3.69 -20.96 -4.24
CA VAL A 901 -4.79 -21.94 -4.33
C VAL A 901 -5.93 -21.52 -3.41
N GLY A 902 -7.12 -21.34 -3.99
CA GLY A 902 -8.36 -21.06 -3.26
C GLY A 902 -8.87 -22.28 -2.50
N ASN A 903 -9.75 -22.03 -1.51
CA ASN A 903 -10.38 -23.10 -0.74
C ASN A 903 -11.35 -23.94 -1.61
N ASP A 904 -11.77 -23.38 -2.75
CA ASP A 904 -12.61 -23.98 -3.78
C ASP A 904 -11.85 -24.94 -4.73
N GLY A 905 -10.53 -25.08 -4.53
CA GLY A 905 -9.65 -25.88 -5.38
C GLY A 905 -9.33 -25.24 -6.73
N ASN A 906 -9.69 -23.98 -6.97
CA ASN A 906 -9.22 -23.20 -8.10
C ASN A 906 -7.90 -22.49 -7.77
N VAL A 907 -7.17 -22.07 -8.80
CA VAL A 907 -5.93 -21.31 -8.63
C VAL A 907 -6.18 -19.88 -9.04
N TYR A 908 -6.01 -18.95 -8.11
CA TYR A 908 -6.13 -17.52 -8.33
C TYR A 908 -4.76 -16.93 -8.58
N GLY A 909 -4.70 -15.88 -9.38
CA GLY A 909 -3.44 -15.23 -9.69
C GLY A 909 -3.60 -13.78 -10.07
N THR A 910 -2.52 -13.03 -9.88
CA THR A 910 -2.37 -11.71 -10.50
C THR A 910 -1.31 -11.78 -11.58
N GLY A 911 -1.39 -10.87 -12.54
CA GLY A 911 -0.30 -10.62 -13.49
C GLY A 911 -0.76 -9.91 -14.75
N ARG A 912 0.17 -9.17 -15.37
CA ARG A 912 -0.13 -8.27 -16.50
C ARG A 912 -1.26 -7.27 -16.17
N GLY A 913 -1.28 -6.82 -14.92
CA GLY A 913 -2.30 -5.92 -14.36
C GLY A 913 -3.68 -6.55 -14.13
N LYS A 914 -3.83 -7.87 -14.22
CA LYS A 914 -5.11 -8.57 -14.10
C LYS A 914 -5.16 -9.44 -12.87
N PHE A 915 -6.33 -9.55 -12.26
CA PHE A 915 -6.66 -10.62 -11.32
C PHE A 915 -7.47 -11.69 -12.07
N PHE A 916 -7.09 -12.95 -11.93
CA PHE A 916 -7.68 -14.04 -12.67
C PHE A 916 -7.84 -15.31 -11.83
N MET A 917 -8.71 -16.19 -12.30
CA MET A 917 -8.91 -17.53 -11.76
C MET A 917 -8.64 -18.56 -12.87
N LEU A 918 -7.96 -19.65 -12.51
CA LEU A 918 -7.79 -20.85 -13.29
C LEU A 918 -8.59 -21.97 -12.63
N THR A 919 -9.53 -22.57 -13.35
CA THR A 919 -10.29 -23.70 -12.81
C THR A 919 -9.36 -24.87 -12.51
N GLY A 920 -9.39 -25.42 -11.29
CA GLY A 920 -8.45 -26.47 -10.87
C GLY A 920 -8.45 -27.70 -11.79
N GLN A 921 -9.63 -28.15 -12.22
CA GLN A 921 -9.76 -29.34 -13.08
C GLN A 921 -9.46 -29.07 -14.55
N SER A 922 -10.08 -28.05 -15.15
CA SER A 922 -10.02 -27.79 -16.60
C SER A 922 -8.94 -26.79 -17.02
N LYS A 923 -8.33 -26.07 -16.07
CA LYS A 923 -7.32 -25.04 -16.31
C LYS A 923 -7.82 -23.91 -17.21
N THR A 924 -9.14 -23.69 -17.20
CA THR A 924 -9.81 -22.59 -17.90
C THR A 924 -9.49 -21.27 -17.21
N LEU A 925 -9.09 -20.26 -17.98
CA LEU A 925 -8.81 -18.91 -17.47
C LEU A 925 -10.08 -18.06 -17.47
N THR A 926 -10.36 -17.42 -16.34
CA THR A 926 -11.38 -16.37 -16.19
C THR A 926 -10.71 -15.12 -15.65
N ILE A 927 -10.86 -13.98 -16.34
CA ILE A 927 -10.41 -12.69 -15.81
C ILE A 927 -11.48 -12.15 -14.86
N LEU A 928 -11.07 -11.84 -13.63
CA LEU A 928 -11.93 -11.34 -12.57
C LEU A 928 -11.83 -9.81 -12.45
N SER A 929 -10.63 -9.24 -12.63
CA SER A 929 -10.39 -7.79 -12.68
C SER A 929 -9.25 -7.46 -13.67
N ASN A 930 -9.25 -6.23 -14.21
CA ASN A 930 -8.16 -5.69 -15.03
C ASN A 930 -7.28 -4.70 -14.25
N ASP A 931 -7.31 -4.77 -12.93
CA ASP A 931 -6.54 -3.89 -12.05
C ASP A 931 -6.06 -4.65 -10.81
N ALA A 932 -4.92 -5.34 -10.91
CA ALA A 932 -4.32 -6.07 -9.79
C ALA A 932 -2.82 -6.38 -9.96
N ARG A 933 -2.11 -6.44 -8.83
CA ARG A 933 -0.74 -6.94 -8.67
C ARG A 933 -0.50 -7.40 -7.23
N TYR A 934 0.44 -8.32 -7.03
CA TYR A 934 0.66 -9.02 -5.76
C TYR A 934 -0.59 -9.80 -5.34
N LEU A 935 -0.43 -10.88 -4.59
CA LEU A 935 -1.59 -11.68 -4.20
C LEU A 935 -1.30 -12.50 -2.95
N THR A 936 -2.23 -12.44 -2.02
CA THR A 936 -2.30 -13.38 -0.90
C THR A 936 -3.74 -13.83 -0.67
N LYS A 937 -3.91 -14.85 0.18
CA LYS A 937 -5.18 -15.37 0.63
C LYS A 937 -5.15 -15.52 2.15
N ASP A 938 -6.24 -15.12 2.82
CA ASP A 938 -6.43 -15.40 4.24
C ASP A 938 -6.97 -16.84 4.49
N ASP A 939 -7.11 -17.22 5.76
CA ASP A 939 -7.65 -18.52 6.14
C ASP A 939 -9.13 -18.70 5.76
N ALA A 940 -9.88 -17.60 5.69
CA ALA A 940 -11.29 -17.61 5.29
C ALA A 940 -11.47 -17.81 3.77
N GLY A 941 -10.40 -17.67 2.99
CA GLY A 941 -10.40 -17.81 1.53
C GLY A 941 -10.64 -16.49 0.78
N HIS A 942 -10.64 -15.35 1.47
CA HIS A 942 -10.61 -14.05 0.80
C HIS A 942 -9.24 -13.82 0.18
N MET A 943 -9.26 -13.23 -1.01
CA MET A 943 -8.03 -12.88 -1.73
C MET A 943 -7.76 -11.40 -1.55
N TYR A 944 -6.49 -11.04 -1.34
CA TYR A 944 -6.05 -9.65 -1.18
C TYR A 944 -4.95 -9.34 -2.19
N TYR A 945 -5.08 -8.22 -2.89
CA TYR A 945 -4.10 -7.77 -3.86
C TYR A 945 -4.01 -6.24 -3.88
N ALA A 946 -2.87 -5.69 -4.33
CA ALA A 946 -2.73 -4.27 -4.57
C ALA A 946 -3.32 -3.89 -5.94
N SER A 947 -3.97 -2.74 -6.06
CA SER A 947 -4.39 -2.23 -7.37
C SER A 947 -3.16 -1.99 -8.27
N TYR A 948 -3.30 -2.24 -9.58
CA TYR A 948 -2.21 -2.02 -10.53
C TYR A 948 -2.10 -0.55 -10.94
N SER A 949 -3.24 0.10 -11.15
CA SER A 949 -3.38 1.49 -11.54
C SER A 949 -3.16 2.46 -10.38
N ASP A 950 -3.52 2.05 -9.16
CA ASP A 950 -3.25 2.78 -7.93
C ASP A 950 -2.68 1.84 -6.86
N PRO A 951 -1.37 1.53 -6.93
CA PRO A 951 -0.72 0.55 -6.06
C PRO A 951 -0.64 0.95 -4.59
N THR A 952 -1.16 2.11 -4.20
CA THR A 952 -1.35 2.47 -2.79
C THR A 952 -2.47 1.62 -2.17
N LYS A 953 -3.48 1.24 -2.96
CA LYS A 953 -4.73 0.63 -2.48
C LYS A 953 -4.65 -0.88 -2.40
N LEU A 954 -5.12 -1.42 -1.27
CA LEU A 954 -5.40 -2.84 -1.10
C LEU A 954 -6.85 -3.14 -1.50
N ILE A 955 -7.05 -4.22 -2.25
CA ILE A 955 -8.36 -4.70 -2.68
C ILE A 955 -8.59 -6.09 -2.11
N GLN A 956 -9.75 -6.27 -1.46
CA GLN A 956 -10.26 -7.58 -1.06
C GLN A 956 -11.22 -8.12 -2.11
N TYR A 957 -11.05 -9.38 -2.51
CA TYR A 957 -11.99 -10.12 -3.34
C TYR A 957 -12.78 -11.13 -2.50
N ASN A 958 -14.11 -10.98 -2.53
CA ASN A 958 -15.06 -11.87 -1.89
C ASN A 958 -15.50 -12.95 -2.87
N SER A 959 -15.00 -14.18 -2.68
CA SER A 959 -15.35 -15.31 -3.54
C SER A 959 -16.81 -15.73 -3.36
N PRO A 960 -17.59 -15.96 -4.44
CA PRO A 960 -18.98 -16.41 -4.35
C PRO A 960 -19.15 -17.85 -3.85
N THR A 961 -18.08 -18.64 -3.86
CA THR A 961 -18.07 -20.02 -3.35
C THR A 961 -16.78 -20.26 -2.59
N PRO A 962 -16.85 -20.88 -1.39
CA PRO A 962 -15.67 -21.21 -0.62
C PRO A 962 -14.75 -22.13 -1.39
#